data_AF-A0A1V3MTT2-F1
#
_entry.id   AF-A0A1V3MTT2-F1
#
_cell.length_a   1.000
_cell.length_b   1.000
_cell.length_c   1.000
_cell.angle_alpha   90.00
_cell.angle_beta   90.00
_cell.angle_gamma   90.00
#
_symmetry.space_group_name_H-M   'P 1'
#
loop_
_entity.id
_entity.type
_entity.pdbx_description
1 polymer ?
#
loop_
_entity_poly.entity_id
_entity_poly.type
_entity_poly.pdbx_seq_one_letter_code
_entity_poly.pdbx_strand_id
1 'polypeptide(L)'
;MFKHLKYIDGTSDKFWEIETTGATHTVTYGRNGTAGQSKSKAFGSEEACLKDAEKLIAEKTKKGYSEDGTVAADGKEKGSAVRQPTAAGQRKEEAVAALKLLIKEARTEDIISFLEEYSNGNLEILKKEIRAAKRYWVDYSDLSKDPEFKNKAQYNWGTRGTKEQQRTVKLLALATFSGSDAGNWDIFHELLNQARSKDVMQILTYAKPNWLGGYLLQLVRKNDWQRINYDNLRLLEQMGYVDFEPELYASSISGFNNYESKRFFEQLTTDELTIQRDIPLVFAYETGIHSTYWNYDYNNADNELLWDKVFDTLLTNRKIDPELIITGALESQTKNWNNNLKSYFRKLIERMKLSDNTVIEHQQKFFPLLHAEHSAVINFVIEYLKPFFSHHDFQLQEFLDWAEAIFMRSDVKASLKTLLIQFDKLLKQKPEWKERFVSLAADLFMISDLQLQERASKFILKNQTKPSEELSGKLQMYKTQMMGTVAVDLKHLLQEEGYSEAEILAELNGQSPERYSYQPTVVRCLNEAYEYPQTWNEIFFKVGEVIGGSDPVQVEILMNAWVQQAAVFPADYKIQLEPYIKQLTGAYRESSWYNHFSGAFINMYFKPSVVYKDKDRHHNYSKWVSLMGNQLELLQRYRIDGIRLPLLSLPTHKPFWIAPTVLVQRILAYQEAGVKINLLDLSIALSRTVREDLERIETLIEQIKEQQVQDVIGYALGLEPMKVQQQSWLKNLLSSKDSDHMNWIGVWATAARTHHRDAYFEEFSKEPLANIPFAAQPFRPALKIEPTYYNGYNYTTRKSEQVYNGDKLSYHFPAFQQGVETFLYHKDIFNRGNDSLLSYYLYRADVPYMYSLMPQNTESLSMFLTMGLNSKSDIGGKSSAAYLQEMLNDFFHFDDQSNLYLATSLFNKEKEVRAMAVEVILAAINENRLDTTALGKHLGMLLSNGYGPIGRCVEVLEQCRDISSKHNNALLQLLDVALVHYNIVEKMPTNFKKIIEYYYDLMNKEQYNFPEGLQQVLGKLEIYKSLQPILKKIRK
;
A
#
# COMPACT_ATOMS: atom_id res chain seq x y z
N MET A 1 -34.04 -6.00 -39.85
CA MET A 1 -34.06 -7.48 -39.67
C MET A 1 -32.84 -7.86 -38.83
N PHE A 2 -32.99 -8.65 -37.77
CA PHE A 2 -31.86 -9.13 -36.96
C PHE A 2 -31.86 -10.65 -36.85
N LYS A 3 -30.70 -11.28 -37.00
CA LYS A 3 -30.53 -12.72 -36.82
C LYS A 3 -29.21 -13.03 -36.16
N HIS A 4 -29.25 -13.70 -35.01
CA HIS A 4 -28.07 -14.19 -34.29
C HIS A 4 -28.02 -15.71 -34.39
N LEU A 5 -26.86 -16.23 -34.80
CA LEU A 5 -26.63 -17.67 -34.92
C LEU A 5 -25.32 -18.03 -34.23
N LYS A 6 -25.30 -19.17 -33.55
CA LYS A 6 -24.15 -19.75 -32.87
C LYS A 6 -23.70 -21.02 -33.57
N TYR A 7 -22.41 -21.28 -33.50
CA TYR A 7 -21.78 -22.51 -33.94
C TYR A 7 -20.93 -23.04 -32.80
N ILE A 8 -21.42 -24.08 -32.14
CA ILE A 8 -20.77 -24.72 -31.00
C ILE A 8 -20.51 -26.18 -31.37
N ASP A 9 -19.26 -26.46 -31.71
CA ASP A 9 -18.71 -27.80 -31.90
C ASP A 9 -17.51 -27.93 -30.94
N GLY A 10 -17.14 -29.12 -30.47
CA GLY A 10 -16.23 -29.36 -29.33
C GLY A 10 -14.85 -28.68 -29.37
N THR A 11 -14.49 -27.99 -30.45
CA THR A 11 -13.29 -27.13 -30.56
C THR A 11 -13.55 -25.67 -31.00
N SER A 12 -14.78 -25.30 -31.33
CA SER A 12 -15.19 -23.97 -31.81
C SER A 12 -16.47 -23.52 -31.12
N ASP A 13 -16.40 -22.38 -30.42
CA ASP A 13 -17.55 -21.75 -29.77
C ASP A 13 -17.68 -20.32 -30.32
N LYS A 14 -18.52 -20.14 -31.35
CA LYS A 14 -18.58 -18.93 -32.17
C LYS A 14 -20.00 -18.40 -32.32
N PHE A 15 -20.13 -17.10 -32.54
CA PHE A 15 -21.36 -16.49 -33.03
C PHE A 15 -21.13 -15.76 -34.35
N TRP A 16 -22.23 -15.61 -35.07
CA TRP A 16 -22.37 -14.79 -36.24
C TRP A 16 -23.77 -14.18 -36.20
N GLU A 17 -23.84 -12.87 -36.36
CA GLU A 17 -25.11 -12.14 -36.38
C GLU A 17 -25.12 -11.13 -37.51
N ILE A 18 -26.33 -10.82 -37.97
CA ILE A 18 -26.57 -9.80 -38.98
C ILE A 18 -27.76 -8.95 -38.58
N GLU A 19 -27.60 -7.65 -38.73
CA GLU A 19 -28.63 -6.65 -38.54
C GLU A 19 -28.80 -5.83 -39.82
N THR A 20 -30.04 -5.51 -40.20
CA THR A 20 -30.36 -4.57 -41.28
C THR A 20 -31.08 -3.35 -40.73
N THR A 21 -30.60 -2.16 -41.14
CA THR A 21 -31.16 -0.85 -40.79
C THR A 21 -31.27 -0.03 -42.07
N GLY A 22 -32.50 0.13 -42.59
CA GLY A 22 -32.75 0.73 -43.91
C GLY A 22 -32.04 -0.04 -45.03
N ALA A 23 -31.34 0.67 -45.92
CA ALA A 23 -30.59 0.06 -47.02
C ALA A 23 -29.18 -0.45 -46.65
N THR A 24 -28.85 -0.61 -45.37
CA THR A 24 -27.54 -1.10 -44.91
C THR A 24 -27.70 -2.32 -44.00
N HIS A 25 -26.83 -3.32 -44.16
CA HIS A 25 -26.69 -4.39 -43.20
C HIS A 25 -25.31 -4.40 -42.54
N THR A 26 -25.24 -4.87 -41.30
CA THR A 26 -24.02 -5.04 -40.52
C THR A 26 -23.93 -6.48 -40.05
N VAL A 27 -22.81 -7.13 -40.33
CA VAL A 27 -22.52 -8.50 -39.92
C VAL A 27 -21.46 -8.48 -38.83
N THR A 28 -21.75 -9.06 -37.67
CA THR A 28 -20.82 -9.21 -36.54
C THR A 28 -20.50 -10.68 -36.29
N TYR A 29 -19.24 -11.04 -36.11
CA TYR A 29 -18.87 -12.43 -35.83
C TYR A 29 -17.64 -12.56 -34.93
N GLY A 30 -17.63 -13.59 -34.08
CA GLY A 30 -16.60 -13.75 -33.06
C GLY A 30 -16.69 -15.09 -32.33
N ARG A 31 -15.86 -15.28 -31.29
CA ARG A 31 -16.07 -16.37 -30.33
C ARG A 31 -17.18 -16.00 -29.37
N ASN A 32 -18.01 -16.97 -28.96
CA ASN A 32 -19.06 -16.72 -27.97
C ASN A 32 -18.46 -16.15 -26.68
N GLY A 33 -19.09 -15.10 -26.14
CA GLY A 33 -18.57 -14.33 -25.00
C GLY A 33 -17.53 -13.24 -25.34
N THR A 34 -17.20 -13.03 -26.62
CA THR A 34 -16.36 -11.90 -27.08
C THR A 34 -17.18 -10.86 -27.85
N ALA A 35 -16.69 -9.64 -28.01
CA ALA A 35 -17.39 -8.58 -28.77
C ALA A 35 -17.45 -8.84 -30.29
N GLY A 36 -16.65 -9.78 -30.81
CA GLY A 36 -16.58 -10.06 -32.25
C GLY A 36 -15.98 -8.93 -33.08
N GLN A 37 -16.05 -9.07 -34.41
CA GLN A 37 -15.69 -8.06 -35.40
C GLN A 37 -16.89 -7.78 -36.31
N SER A 38 -17.15 -6.51 -36.61
CA SER A 38 -18.29 -6.08 -37.43
C SER A 38 -17.85 -5.56 -38.81
N LYS A 39 -18.66 -5.83 -39.84
CA LYS A 39 -18.53 -5.26 -41.19
C LYS A 39 -19.90 -4.85 -41.71
N SER A 40 -20.01 -3.60 -42.18
CA SER A 40 -21.25 -3.06 -42.75
C SER A 40 -21.17 -2.93 -44.27
N LYS A 41 -22.31 -3.06 -44.94
CA LYS A 41 -22.46 -2.93 -46.40
C LYS A 41 -23.77 -2.23 -46.72
N ALA A 42 -23.69 -1.14 -47.49
CA ALA A 42 -24.83 -0.34 -47.93
C ALA A 42 -25.28 -0.74 -49.34
N PHE A 43 -26.58 -0.59 -49.62
CA PHE A 43 -27.26 -0.95 -50.86
C PHE A 43 -28.10 0.22 -51.38
N GLY A 44 -28.51 0.16 -52.66
CA GLY A 44 -29.33 1.21 -53.28
C GLY A 44 -30.80 1.22 -52.85
N SER A 45 -31.30 0.15 -52.22
CA SER A 45 -32.64 0.09 -51.64
C SER A 45 -32.70 -0.88 -50.46
N GLU A 46 -33.72 -0.73 -49.62
CA GLU A 46 -33.97 -1.63 -48.48
C GLU A 46 -34.29 -3.06 -48.92
N GLU A 47 -35.05 -3.25 -50.01
CA GLU A 47 -35.31 -4.61 -50.52
C GLU A 47 -34.02 -5.32 -50.98
N ALA A 48 -33.08 -4.61 -51.60
CA ALA A 48 -31.80 -5.18 -52.02
C ALA A 48 -30.94 -5.57 -50.80
N CYS A 49 -30.98 -4.78 -49.73
CA CYS A 49 -30.28 -5.06 -48.48
C CYS A 49 -30.84 -6.29 -47.77
N LEU A 50 -32.17 -6.40 -47.65
CA LEU A 50 -32.85 -7.54 -47.03
C LEU A 50 -32.57 -8.84 -47.81
N LYS A 51 -32.61 -8.80 -49.14
CA LYS A 51 -32.34 -9.97 -49.98
C LYS A 51 -30.90 -10.49 -49.82
N ASP A 52 -29.91 -9.59 -49.69
CA ASP A 52 -28.51 -9.99 -49.43
C ASP A 52 -28.33 -10.47 -47.98
N ALA A 53 -29.04 -9.89 -47.01
CA ALA A 53 -29.01 -10.33 -45.61
C ALA A 53 -29.63 -11.74 -45.44
N GLU A 54 -30.79 -12.00 -46.03
CA GLU A 54 -31.42 -13.33 -46.04
C GLU A 54 -30.53 -14.39 -46.70
N LYS A 55 -29.84 -14.02 -47.78
CA LYS A 55 -28.86 -14.89 -48.43
C LYS A 55 -27.71 -15.25 -47.48
N LEU A 56 -27.15 -14.28 -46.76
CA LEU A 56 -26.08 -14.51 -45.78
C LEU A 56 -26.53 -15.36 -44.60
N ILE A 57 -27.75 -15.16 -44.11
CA ILE A 57 -28.35 -16.01 -43.07
C ILE A 57 -28.46 -17.46 -43.58
N ALA A 58 -29.03 -17.66 -44.77
CA ALA A 58 -29.18 -19.01 -45.34
C ALA A 58 -27.83 -19.70 -45.55
N GLU A 59 -26.79 -18.97 -45.98
CA GLU A 59 -25.43 -19.50 -46.09
C GLU A 59 -24.83 -19.92 -44.75
N LYS A 60 -25.13 -19.19 -43.67
CA LYS A 60 -24.61 -19.47 -42.32
C LYS A 60 -25.36 -20.61 -41.65
N THR A 61 -26.68 -20.65 -41.78
CA THR A 61 -27.50 -21.77 -41.33
C THR A 61 -27.09 -23.06 -42.04
N LYS A 62 -26.80 -23.02 -43.35
CA LYS A 62 -26.28 -24.17 -44.10
C LYS A 62 -24.88 -24.62 -43.65
N LYS A 63 -24.09 -23.73 -43.03
CA LYS A 63 -22.78 -24.03 -42.43
C LYS A 63 -22.89 -24.55 -41.00
N GLY A 64 -24.09 -24.86 -40.52
CA GLY A 64 -24.36 -25.45 -39.21
C GLY A 64 -24.51 -24.44 -38.07
N TYR A 65 -24.63 -23.14 -38.38
CA TYR A 65 -24.95 -22.15 -37.36
C TYR A 65 -26.46 -22.21 -37.06
N SER A 66 -26.83 -22.25 -35.78
CA SER A 66 -28.22 -22.33 -35.30
C SER A 66 -28.45 -21.33 -34.16
N GLU A 67 -29.69 -21.02 -33.82
CA GLU A 67 -29.97 -20.01 -32.79
C GLU A 67 -29.56 -20.45 -31.37
N ASP A 68 -29.66 -21.76 -31.09
CA ASP A 68 -29.29 -22.35 -29.80
C ASP A 68 -27.85 -22.89 -29.76
N GLY A 69 -27.13 -22.84 -30.88
CA GLY A 69 -25.76 -23.34 -31.00
C GLY A 69 -25.65 -24.85 -31.13
N THR A 70 -26.78 -25.58 -31.15
CA THR A 70 -26.78 -27.03 -31.37
C THR A 70 -26.57 -27.33 -32.85
N VAL A 71 -25.59 -28.18 -33.14
CA VAL A 71 -25.36 -28.63 -34.52
C VAL A 71 -26.39 -29.71 -34.82
N ALA A 72 -27.47 -29.36 -35.51
CA ALA A 72 -28.44 -30.34 -36.02
C ALA A 72 -27.75 -31.20 -37.08
N ALA A 73 -27.23 -32.36 -36.66
CA ALA A 73 -26.67 -33.38 -37.53
C ALA A 73 -27.80 -34.15 -38.22
N ASP A 74 -28.52 -33.49 -39.13
CA ASP A 74 -29.35 -34.19 -40.10
C ASP A 74 -28.50 -34.51 -41.33
N GLY A 75 -27.89 -35.70 -41.26
CA GLY A 75 -27.31 -36.37 -42.40
C GLY A 75 -28.39 -36.67 -43.44
N LYS A 76 -28.44 -35.85 -44.49
CA LYS A 76 -28.75 -36.35 -45.83
C LYS A 76 -27.66 -35.91 -46.78
N GLU A 77 -26.79 -36.88 -47.03
CA GLU A 77 -25.93 -36.98 -48.19
C GLU A 77 -26.59 -36.34 -49.41
N LYS A 78 -25.98 -35.27 -49.93
CA LYS A 78 -26.00 -35.05 -51.37
C LYS A 78 -24.63 -35.43 -51.90
N GLY A 79 -24.60 -36.62 -52.49
CA GLY A 79 -23.66 -37.10 -53.49
C GLY A 79 -22.63 -36.08 -53.94
N SER A 80 -21.57 -35.99 -53.15
CA SER A 80 -20.22 -35.81 -53.65
C SER A 80 -19.45 -36.87 -52.88
N ALA A 81 -18.85 -37.79 -53.63
CA ALA A 81 -18.25 -39.02 -53.14
C ALA A 81 -17.60 -38.86 -51.76
N VAL A 82 -17.78 -39.86 -50.88
CA VAL A 82 -16.88 -40.12 -49.77
C VAL A 82 -15.46 -40.02 -50.33
N ARG A 83 -14.85 -38.84 -50.23
CA ARG A 83 -13.41 -38.77 -50.19
C ARG A 83 -13.14 -39.32 -48.82
N GLN A 84 -12.80 -40.61 -48.81
CA GLN A 84 -12.09 -41.22 -47.69
C GLN A 84 -11.17 -40.15 -47.12
N PRO A 85 -11.18 -39.92 -45.80
CA PRO A 85 -10.28 -38.94 -45.23
C PRO A 85 -8.92 -39.26 -45.82
N THR A 86 -8.32 -38.27 -46.48
CA THR A 86 -7.06 -38.51 -47.20
C THR A 86 -6.14 -39.22 -46.23
N ALA A 87 -5.27 -40.12 -46.68
CA ALA A 87 -4.42 -40.88 -45.75
C ALA A 87 -3.76 -39.98 -44.68
N ALA A 88 -3.45 -38.72 -45.03
CA ALA A 88 -2.98 -37.67 -44.12
C ALA A 88 -3.99 -37.22 -43.04
N GLY A 89 -5.30 -37.14 -43.32
CA GLY A 89 -6.35 -36.81 -42.36
C GLY A 89 -6.61 -37.94 -41.35
N GLN A 90 -6.69 -39.19 -41.80
CA GLN A 90 -6.78 -40.37 -40.93
C GLN A 90 -5.55 -40.45 -40.01
N ARG A 91 -4.37 -40.25 -40.59
CA ARG A 91 -3.11 -40.28 -39.84
C ARG A 91 -3.03 -39.20 -38.76
N LYS A 92 -3.65 -38.03 -38.95
CA LYS A 92 -3.74 -36.98 -37.92
C LYS A 92 -4.62 -37.39 -36.75
N GLU A 93 -5.76 -37.99 -37.02
CA GLU A 93 -6.68 -38.47 -35.98
C GLU A 93 -6.05 -39.62 -35.19
N GLU A 94 -5.38 -40.56 -35.86
CA GLU A 94 -4.57 -41.61 -35.24
C GLU A 94 -3.48 -41.03 -34.33
N ALA A 95 -2.73 -40.04 -34.81
CA ALA A 95 -1.67 -39.39 -34.03
C ALA A 95 -2.20 -38.73 -32.75
N VAL A 96 -3.35 -38.05 -32.82
CA VAL A 96 -3.98 -37.41 -31.65
C VAL A 96 -4.53 -38.46 -30.67
N ALA A 97 -5.15 -39.53 -31.17
CA ALA A 97 -5.65 -40.62 -30.33
C ALA A 97 -4.51 -41.33 -29.60
N ALA A 98 -3.42 -41.65 -30.32
CA ALA A 98 -2.23 -42.27 -29.76
C ALA A 98 -1.55 -41.35 -28.71
N LEU A 99 -1.45 -40.04 -28.96
CA LEU A 99 -0.94 -39.08 -27.98
C LEU A 99 -1.76 -39.07 -26.68
N LYS A 100 -3.09 -39.05 -26.78
CA LYS A 100 -3.98 -39.05 -25.61
C LYS A 100 -3.87 -40.35 -24.81
N LEU A 101 -3.73 -41.48 -25.49
CA LEU A 101 -3.52 -42.78 -24.84
C LEU A 101 -2.17 -42.82 -24.11
N LEU A 102 -1.10 -42.36 -24.78
CA LEU A 102 0.25 -42.26 -24.23
C LEU A 102 0.28 -41.45 -22.93
N ILE A 103 -0.40 -40.30 -22.91
CA ILE A 103 -0.50 -39.45 -21.71
C ILE A 103 -1.36 -40.11 -20.63
N LYS A 104 -2.51 -40.68 -21.00
CA LYS A 104 -3.44 -41.31 -20.05
C LYS A 104 -2.77 -42.48 -19.31
N GLU A 105 -2.00 -43.29 -20.01
CA GLU A 105 -1.28 -44.45 -19.47
C GLU A 105 0.11 -44.12 -18.92
N ALA A 106 0.55 -42.86 -19.04
CA ALA A 106 1.82 -42.36 -18.51
C ALA A 106 3.09 -43.11 -18.97
N ARG A 107 3.10 -43.63 -20.21
CA ARG A 107 4.23 -44.41 -20.74
C ARG A 107 5.33 -43.50 -21.28
N THR A 108 6.32 -43.20 -20.45
CA THR A 108 7.43 -42.29 -20.83
C THR A 108 8.42 -42.90 -21.81
N GLU A 109 8.61 -44.22 -21.74
CA GLU A 109 9.52 -45.01 -22.57
C GLU A 109 9.07 -45.07 -24.04
N ASP A 110 7.78 -44.95 -24.30
CA ASP A 110 7.18 -45.06 -25.64
C ASP A 110 7.16 -43.70 -26.38
N ILE A 111 7.60 -42.60 -25.75
CA ILE A 111 7.52 -41.24 -26.32
C ILE A 111 8.30 -41.15 -27.64
N ILE A 112 9.53 -41.67 -27.70
CA ILE A 112 10.36 -41.54 -28.91
C ILE A 112 9.74 -42.34 -30.05
N SER A 113 9.35 -43.60 -29.81
CA SER A 113 8.70 -44.43 -30.84
C SER A 113 7.39 -43.82 -31.32
N PHE A 114 6.61 -43.21 -30.43
CA PHE A 114 5.44 -42.44 -30.80
C PHE A 114 5.78 -41.25 -31.71
N LEU A 115 6.82 -40.48 -31.37
CA LEU A 115 7.22 -39.32 -32.16
C LEU A 115 7.80 -39.72 -33.53
N GLU A 116 8.60 -40.78 -33.61
CA GLU A 116 9.11 -41.31 -34.89
C GLU A 116 7.98 -41.73 -35.82
N GLU A 117 6.94 -42.36 -35.27
CA GLU A 117 5.79 -42.87 -36.03
C GLU A 117 4.82 -41.76 -36.47
N TYR A 118 4.59 -40.75 -35.61
CA TYR A 118 3.48 -39.81 -35.78
C TYR A 118 3.88 -38.34 -35.95
N SER A 119 5.11 -37.91 -35.66
CA SER A 119 5.46 -36.47 -35.70
C SER A 119 5.55 -35.89 -37.11
N ASN A 120 6.00 -36.68 -38.09
CA ASN A 120 6.18 -36.22 -39.46
C ASN A 120 4.83 -35.83 -40.09
N GLY A 121 4.68 -34.57 -40.48
CA GLY A 121 3.42 -34.02 -41.02
C GLY A 121 2.34 -33.67 -39.98
N ASN A 122 2.53 -33.99 -38.70
CA ASN A 122 1.54 -33.77 -37.63
C ASN A 122 2.06 -32.95 -36.43
N LEU A 123 3.30 -32.46 -36.45
CA LEU A 123 3.92 -31.80 -35.29
C LEU A 123 3.08 -30.66 -34.69
N GLU A 124 2.50 -29.78 -35.51
CA GLU A 124 1.72 -28.64 -35.02
C GLU A 124 0.41 -29.05 -34.34
N ILE A 125 -0.26 -30.11 -34.81
CA ILE A 125 -1.45 -30.63 -34.14
C ILE A 125 -1.08 -31.31 -32.82
N LEU A 126 0.04 -32.04 -32.78
CA LEU A 126 0.56 -32.64 -31.55
C LEU A 126 0.91 -31.57 -30.51
N LYS A 127 1.62 -30.50 -30.89
CA LYS A 127 1.90 -29.36 -29.99
C LYS A 127 0.63 -28.71 -29.44
N LYS A 128 -0.42 -28.57 -30.25
CA LYS A 128 -1.71 -28.04 -29.81
C LYS A 128 -2.34 -28.95 -28.74
N GLU A 129 -2.34 -30.25 -28.97
CA GLU A 129 -2.88 -31.22 -28.01
C GLU A 129 -2.04 -31.31 -26.74
N ILE A 130 -0.70 -31.20 -26.81
CA ILE A 130 0.17 -31.12 -25.63
C ILE A 130 -0.17 -29.89 -24.76
N ARG A 131 -0.47 -28.74 -25.38
CA ARG A 131 -0.93 -27.54 -24.64
C ARG A 131 -2.29 -27.75 -23.97
N ALA A 132 -3.21 -28.45 -24.62
CA ALA A 132 -4.49 -28.82 -24.02
C ALA A 132 -4.27 -29.79 -22.84
N ALA A 133 -3.38 -30.77 -23.01
CA ALA A 133 -3.01 -31.73 -21.98
C ALA A 133 -2.39 -31.04 -20.76
N LYS A 134 -1.53 -30.03 -20.93
CA LYS A 134 -1.00 -29.23 -19.82
C LYS A 134 -2.11 -28.59 -18.98
N ARG A 135 -3.05 -27.91 -19.63
CA ARG A 135 -4.18 -27.23 -18.95
C ARG A 135 -5.05 -28.20 -18.16
N TYR A 136 -5.19 -29.43 -18.66
CA TYR A 136 -6.03 -30.43 -18.04
C TYR A 136 -5.30 -31.18 -16.92
N TRP A 137 -4.11 -31.71 -17.21
CA TRP A 137 -3.38 -32.63 -16.33
C TRP A 137 -2.41 -31.95 -15.36
N VAL A 138 -1.86 -30.78 -15.72
CA VAL A 138 -0.74 -30.14 -15.00
C VAL A 138 -1.16 -28.86 -14.28
N ASP A 139 -2.00 -28.01 -14.89
CA ASP A 139 -2.36 -26.71 -14.31
C ASP A 139 -3.27 -26.86 -13.07
N TYR A 140 -3.05 -25.98 -12.08
CA TYR A 140 -3.83 -25.92 -10.85
C TYR A 140 -5.21 -25.30 -11.14
N SER A 141 -6.29 -25.95 -10.73
CA SER A 141 -7.67 -25.53 -11.07
C SER A 141 -8.67 -25.83 -9.95
N ASP A 142 -9.81 -25.15 -9.97
CA ASP A 142 -10.93 -25.42 -9.07
C ASP A 142 -11.60 -26.75 -9.48
N LEU A 143 -11.58 -27.70 -8.56
CA LEU A 143 -12.12 -29.06 -8.68
C LEU A 143 -13.48 -29.20 -7.96
N SER A 144 -14.03 -28.14 -7.35
CA SER A 144 -15.29 -28.18 -6.59
C SER A 144 -16.50 -28.64 -7.40
N LYS A 145 -16.46 -28.41 -8.72
CA LYS A 145 -17.50 -28.81 -9.68
C LYS A 145 -17.12 -30.03 -10.51
N ASP A 146 -15.93 -30.61 -10.29
CA ASP A 146 -15.43 -31.73 -11.07
C ASP A 146 -15.93 -33.06 -10.48
N PRO A 147 -16.83 -33.78 -11.17
CA PRO A 147 -17.50 -34.96 -10.61
C PRO A 147 -16.53 -36.11 -10.28
N GLU A 148 -15.36 -36.16 -10.92
CA GLU A 148 -14.36 -37.22 -10.70
C GLU A 148 -13.42 -36.90 -9.53
N PHE A 149 -13.22 -35.62 -9.21
CA PHE A 149 -12.23 -35.16 -8.23
C PHE A 149 -12.80 -34.50 -6.97
N LYS A 150 -14.10 -34.18 -6.95
CA LYS A 150 -14.82 -33.59 -5.80
C LYS A 150 -14.63 -34.36 -4.49
N ASN A 151 -14.49 -35.69 -4.57
CA ASN A 151 -14.35 -36.56 -3.39
C ASN A 151 -12.89 -36.87 -3.01
N LYS A 152 -11.91 -36.49 -3.84
CA LYS A 152 -10.48 -36.79 -3.61
C LYS A 152 -9.67 -35.56 -3.16
N ALA A 153 -10.20 -34.36 -3.33
CA ALA A 153 -9.49 -33.13 -3.01
C ALA A 153 -9.78 -32.69 -1.57
N GLN A 154 -8.71 -32.50 -0.77
CA GLN A 154 -8.80 -31.98 0.60
C GLN A 154 -9.23 -30.49 0.65
N TYR A 155 -9.11 -29.81 -0.49
CA TYR A 155 -9.49 -28.43 -0.75
C TYR A 155 -10.14 -28.32 -2.13
N ASN A 156 -10.88 -27.24 -2.39
CA ASN A 156 -11.53 -27.03 -3.70
C ASN A 156 -10.56 -26.86 -4.87
N TRP A 157 -9.25 -26.68 -4.64
CA TRP A 157 -8.27 -26.44 -5.70
C TRP A 157 -7.20 -27.55 -5.78
N GLY A 158 -6.82 -27.95 -6.99
CA GLY A 158 -5.86 -29.03 -7.24
C GLY A 158 -5.50 -29.26 -8.71
N THR A 159 -4.64 -30.25 -8.97
CA THR A 159 -4.29 -30.75 -10.32
C THR A 159 -4.97 -32.08 -10.61
N ARG A 160 -5.39 -32.35 -11.87
CA ARG A 160 -6.08 -33.61 -12.22
C ARG A 160 -5.14 -34.79 -12.47
N GLY A 161 -3.93 -34.56 -13.00
CA GLY A 161 -3.01 -35.63 -13.41
C GLY A 161 -2.13 -36.16 -12.29
N THR A 162 -1.75 -37.44 -12.39
CA THR A 162 -0.72 -38.05 -11.53
C THR A 162 0.67 -37.50 -11.85
N LYS A 163 1.66 -37.74 -10.98
CA LYS A 163 3.05 -37.28 -11.21
C LYS A 163 3.62 -37.83 -12.52
N GLU A 164 3.29 -39.06 -12.85
CA GLU A 164 3.74 -39.77 -14.05
C GLU A 164 3.08 -39.18 -15.30
N GLN A 165 1.76 -38.94 -15.27
CA GLN A 165 1.04 -38.29 -16.38
C GLN A 165 1.56 -36.87 -16.64
N GLN A 166 1.77 -36.10 -15.56
CA GLN A 166 2.38 -34.78 -15.65
C GLN A 166 3.79 -34.85 -16.26
N ARG A 167 4.60 -35.85 -15.86
CA ARG A 167 5.94 -36.08 -16.41
C ARG A 167 5.90 -36.40 -17.90
N THR A 168 5.00 -37.28 -18.36
CA THR A 168 4.81 -37.61 -19.78
C THR A 168 4.47 -36.37 -20.60
N VAL A 169 3.55 -35.51 -20.12
CA VAL A 169 3.21 -34.24 -20.79
C VAL A 169 4.42 -33.31 -20.88
N LYS A 170 5.19 -33.17 -19.78
CA LYS A 170 6.40 -32.34 -19.74
C LYS A 170 7.48 -32.84 -20.73
N LEU A 171 7.71 -34.16 -20.79
CA LEU A 171 8.69 -34.77 -21.71
C LEU A 171 8.27 -34.65 -23.18
N LEU A 172 6.98 -34.86 -23.48
CA LEU A 172 6.44 -34.63 -24.83
C LEU A 172 6.61 -33.17 -25.27
N ALA A 173 6.36 -32.23 -24.36
CA ALA A 173 6.60 -30.81 -24.63
C ALA A 173 8.10 -30.54 -24.89
N LEU A 174 9.00 -31.07 -24.05
CA LEU A 174 10.45 -30.92 -24.22
C LEU A 174 10.93 -31.49 -25.56
N ALA A 175 10.34 -32.61 -25.99
CA ALA A 175 10.70 -33.29 -27.23
C ALA A 175 10.22 -32.57 -28.51
N THR A 176 9.14 -31.78 -28.42
CA THR A 176 8.44 -31.26 -29.61
C THR A 176 8.43 -29.74 -29.74
N PHE A 177 8.64 -29.00 -28.65
CA PHE A 177 8.52 -27.54 -28.64
C PHE A 177 9.74 -26.83 -29.21
N SER A 178 9.52 -25.67 -29.83
CA SER A 178 10.56 -24.69 -30.15
C SER A 178 10.70 -23.64 -29.03
N GLY A 179 11.70 -22.77 -29.11
CA GLY A 179 11.89 -21.68 -28.14
C GLY A 179 10.67 -20.75 -28.01
N SER A 180 9.96 -20.47 -29.12
CA SER A 180 8.72 -19.68 -29.09
C SER A 180 7.56 -20.40 -28.41
N ASP A 181 7.56 -21.73 -28.42
CA ASP A 181 6.53 -22.54 -27.77
C ASP A 181 6.75 -22.63 -26.25
N ALA A 182 8.02 -22.62 -25.82
CA ALA A 182 8.43 -22.82 -24.43
C ALA A 182 8.30 -21.58 -23.52
N GLY A 183 8.28 -20.36 -24.07
CA GLY A 183 8.35 -19.12 -23.26
C GLY A 183 7.25 -18.93 -22.21
N ASN A 184 6.08 -19.58 -22.38
CA ASN A 184 4.95 -19.52 -21.43
C ASN A 184 4.86 -20.74 -20.49
N TRP A 185 5.91 -21.56 -20.42
CA TRP A 185 5.96 -22.80 -19.65
C TRP A 185 7.10 -22.76 -18.64
N ASP A 186 6.80 -22.63 -17.36
CA ASP A 186 7.77 -22.56 -16.26
C ASP A 186 8.22 -23.94 -15.73
N ILE A 187 7.85 -25.02 -16.43
CA ILE A 187 7.97 -26.39 -15.90
C ILE A 187 9.19 -27.18 -16.40
N PHE A 188 9.95 -26.66 -17.37
CA PHE A 188 11.07 -27.42 -17.94
C PHE A 188 12.29 -27.47 -17.02
N HIS A 189 12.50 -26.46 -16.16
CA HIS A 189 13.61 -26.44 -15.21
C HIS A 189 13.60 -27.66 -14.27
N GLU A 190 12.41 -28.12 -13.85
CA GLU A 190 12.25 -29.32 -13.03
C GLU A 190 12.74 -30.59 -13.74
N LEU A 191 12.47 -30.72 -15.05
CA LEU A 191 12.97 -31.84 -15.86
C LEU A 191 14.47 -31.76 -16.07
N LEU A 192 15.00 -30.56 -16.35
CA LEU A 192 16.42 -30.34 -16.58
C LEU A 192 17.24 -30.58 -15.30
N ASN A 193 16.67 -30.34 -14.12
CA ASN A 193 17.24 -30.76 -12.84
C ASN A 193 17.30 -32.29 -12.65
N GLN A 194 16.66 -33.03 -13.54
CA GLN A 194 16.70 -34.49 -13.62
C GLN A 194 17.35 -34.94 -14.93
N ALA A 195 18.24 -34.15 -15.53
CA ALA A 195 18.90 -34.48 -16.81
C ALA A 195 19.57 -35.86 -16.82
N ARG A 196 20.02 -36.37 -15.66
CA ARG A 196 20.62 -37.71 -15.50
C ARG A 196 19.60 -38.86 -15.55
N SER A 197 18.31 -38.58 -15.51
CA SER A 197 17.27 -39.59 -15.69
C SER A 197 17.25 -40.08 -17.14
N LYS A 198 17.05 -41.40 -17.30
CA LYS A 198 17.17 -42.08 -18.60
C LYS A 198 16.24 -41.47 -19.65
N ASP A 199 15.00 -41.18 -19.27
CA ASP A 199 13.97 -40.63 -20.13
C ASP A 199 14.29 -39.18 -20.57
N VAL A 200 14.66 -38.29 -19.64
CA VAL A 200 15.06 -36.91 -19.99
C VAL A 200 16.25 -36.94 -20.94
N MET A 201 17.27 -37.76 -20.66
CA MET A 201 18.47 -37.82 -21.49
C MET A 201 18.18 -38.35 -22.90
N GLN A 202 17.33 -39.38 -23.02
CA GLN A 202 16.89 -39.91 -24.31
C GLN A 202 16.15 -38.85 -25.12
N ILE A 203 15.25 -38.08 -24.47
CA ILE A 203 14.52 -37.00 -25.13
C ILE A 203 15.44 -35.86 -25.58
N LEU A 204 16.40 -35.43 -24.75
CA LEU A 204 17.37 -34.41 -25.13
C LEU A 204 18.24 -34.88 -26.31
N THR A 205 18.64 -36.15 -26.31
CA THR A 205 19.42 -36.76 -27.41
C THR A 205 18.62 -36.83 -28.71
N TYR A 206 17.34 -37.16 -28.62
CA TYR A 206 16.43 -37.22 -29.76
C TYR A 206 16.12 -35.82 -30.32
N ALA A 207 15.66 -34.89 -29.47
CA ALA A 207 15.14 -33.60 -29.90
C ALA A 207 16.21 -32.53 -30.13
N LYS A 208 17.37 -32.62 -29.46
CA LYS A 208 18.48 -31.66 -29.52
C LYS A 208 18.03 -30.18 -29.50
N PRO A 209 17.27 -29.76 -28.48
CA PRO A 209 16.73 -28.40 -28.43
C PRO A 209 17.86 -27.37 -28.27
N ASN A 210 17.89 -26.36 -29.15
CA ASN A 210 18.87 -25.26 -29.11
C ASN A 210 18.39 -24.02 -28.32
N TRP A 211 17.21 -24.08 -27.73
CA TRP A 211 16.55 -22.96 -27.05
C TRP A 211 16.66 -23.02 -25.52
N LEU A 212 17.22 -24.10 -24.95
CA LEU A 212 17.24 -24.35 -23.51
C LEU A 212 17.99 -23.27 -22.73
N GLY A 213 19.16 -22.82 -23.22
CA GLY A 213 19.95 -21.79 -22.56
C GLY A 213 19.19 -20.47 -22.39
N GLY A 214 18.62 -19.96 -23.49
CA GLY A 214 17.81 -18.73 -23.47
C GLY A 214 16.55 -18.86 -22.60
N TYR A 215 15.91 -20.02 -22.59
CA TYR A 215 14.78 -20.31 -21.70
C TYR A 215 15.17 -20.25 -20.22
N LEU A 216 16.24 -20.95 -19.83
CA LEU A 216 16.70 -21.01 -18.44
C LEU A 216 17.12 -19.62 -17.93
N LEU A 217 17.79 -18.83 -18.78
CA LEU A 217 18.19 -17.46 -18.45
C LEU A 217 16.96 -16.57 -18.20
N GLN A 218 15.95 -16.63 -19.07
CA GLN A 218 14.70 -15.88 -18.87
C GLN A 218 13.97 -16.31 -17.60
N LEU A 219 13.99 -17.60 -17.26
CA LEU A 219 13.33 -18.13 -16.09
C LEU A 219 13.99 -17.65 -14.79
N VAL A 220 15.32 -17.71 -14.71
CA VAL A 220 16.08 -17.23 -13.54
C VAL A 220 15.84 -15.74 -13.32
N ARG A 221 15.87 -14.91 -14.37
CA ARG A 221 15.58 -13.47 -14.27
C ARG A 221 14.16 -13.16 -13.78
N LYS A 222 13.22 -14.08 -13.98
CA LYS A 222 11.83 -13.93 -13.54
C LYS A 222 11.62 -14.46 -12.12
N ASN A 223 12.26 -15.57 -11.77
CA ASN A 223 12.07 -16.31 -10.53
C ASN A 223 13.39 -16.96 -10.06
N ASP A 224 14.10 -16.35 -9.12
CA ASP A 224 15.39 -16.85 -8.62
C ASP A 224 15.34 -18.27 -8.01
N TRP A 225 14.17 -18.69 -7.51
CA TRP A 225 13.95 -20.02 -6.93
C TRP A 225 13.79 -21.12 -7.99
N GLN A 226 13.55 -20.79 -9.26
CA GLN A 226 13.38 -21.73 -10.38
C GLN A 226 14.69 -21.99 -11.15
N ARG A 227 15.81 -22.01 -10.44
CA ARG A 227 17.15 -22.22 -11.01
C ARG A 227 17.45 -23.70 -11.32
N ILE A 228 18.38 -23.91 -12.25
CA ILE A 228 18.96 -25.22 -12.54
C ILE A 228 20.15 -25.49 -11.60
N ASN A 229 20.35 -26.75 -11.21
CA ASN A 229 21.48 -27.20 -10.40
C ASN A 229 22.78 -27.18 -11.20
N TYR A 230 23.87 -26.74 -10.56
CA TYR A 230 25.17 -26.50 -11.21
C TYR A 230 25.71 -27.73 -11.94
N ASP A 231 25.70 -28.91 -11.31
CA ASP A 231 26.16 -30.16 -11.93
C ASP A 231 25.36 -30.55 -13.19
N ASN A 232 24.06 -30.24 -13.21
CA ASN A 232 23.22 -30.54 -14.36
C ASN A 232 23.43 -29.53 -15.48
N LEU A 233 23.65 -28.25 -15.14
CA LEU A 233 24.00 -27.23 -16.13
C LEU A 233 25.34 -27.56 -16.82
N ARG A 234 26.36 -27.92 -16.04
CA ARG A 234 27.67 -28.40 -16.55
C ARG A 234 27.54 -29.64 -17.43
N LEU A 235 26.68 -30.58 -17.05
CA LEU A 235 26.39 -31.77 -17.87
C LEU A 235 25.72 -31.39 -19.20
N LEU A 236 24.71 -30.52 -19.18
CA LEU A 236 24.03 -30.06 -20.39
C LEU A 236 24.97 -29.27 -21.32
N GLU A 237 25.88 -28.47 -20.76
CA GLU A 237 26.97 -27.82 -21.49
C GLU A 237 27.90 -28.84 -22.14
N GLN A 238 28.40 -29.80 -21.36
CA GLN A 238 29.30 -30.85 -21.87
C GLN A 238 28.69 -31.67 -23.01
N MET A 239 27.36 -31.87 -22.96
CA MET A 239 26.63 -32.60 -24.00
C MET A 239 26.21 -31.71 -25.20
N GLY A 240 26.51 -30.41 -25.16
CA GLY A 240 26.22 -29.47 -26.25
C GLY A 240 24.75 -29.06 -26.37
N TYR A 241 23.95 -29.16 -25.30
CA TYR A 241 22.54 -28.73 -25.29
C TYR A 241 22.35 -27.29 -24.80
N VAL A 242 23.33 -26.75 -24.07
CA VAL A 242 23.30 -25.40 -23.53
C VAL A 242 24.69 -24.79 -23.72
N ASP A 243 24.77 -23.64 -24.38
CA ASP A 243 26.01 -22.89 -24.47
C ASP A 243 26.33 -22.21 -23.13
N PHE A 244 27.61 -21.90 -22.90
CA PHE A 244 28.04 -21.19 -21.70
C PHE A 244 27.41 -19.78 -21.65
N GLU A 245 26.59 -19.54 -20.62
CA GLU A 245 25.92 -18.27 -20.36
C GLU A 245 26.26 -17.77 -18.95
N PRO A 246 27.08 -16.71 -18.79
CA PRO A 246 27.66 -16.32 -17.50
C PRO A 246 26.65 -16.07 -16.38
N GLU A 247 25.53 -15.38 -16.66
CA GLU A 247 24.53 -15.06 -15.64
C GLU A 247 23.83 -16.33 -15.11
N LEU A 248 23.55 -17.28 -16.01
CA LEU A 248 22.94 -18.56 -15.66
C LEU A 248 23.89 -19.38 -14.78
N TYR A 249 25.19 -19.36 -15.10
CA TYR A 249 26.22 -20.01 -14.30
C TYR A 249 26.38 -19.38 -12.92
N ALA A 250 26.36 -18.04 -12.81
CA ALA A 250 26.41 -17.33 -11.53
C ALA A 250 25.23 -17.68 -10.61
N SER A 251 24.01 -17.73 -11.17
CA SER A 251 22.82 -18.12 -10.43
C SER A 251 22.89 -19.58 -9.96
N SER A 252 23.37 -20.48 -10.82
CA SER A 252 23.44 -21.91 -10.55
C SER A 252 24.51 -22.27 -9.52
N ILE A 253 25.73 -21.71 -9.64
CA ILE A 253 26.85 -21.97 -8.73
C ILE A 253 26.61 -21.40 -7.32
N SER A 254 25.72 -20.42 -7.17
CA SER A 254 25.37 -19.87 -5.85
C SER A 254 24.15 -20.54 -5.21
N GLY A 255 23.58 -21.57 -5.86
CA GLY A 255 22.21 -21.99 -5.62
C GLY A 255 21.98 -23.22 -4.76
N PHE A 256 22.92 -23.57 -3.88
CA PHE A 256 22.89 -24.86 -3.14
C PHE A 256 22.18 -24.78 -1.79
N ASN A 257 21.66 -25.93 -1.35
CA ASN A 257 21.12 -26.10 0.00
C ASN A 257 22.23 -26.49 0.99
N ASN A 258 22.05 -26.12 2.27
CA ASN A 258 22.98 -26.42 3.38
C ASN A 258 23.36 -27.91 3.50
N TYR A 259 22.45 -28.84 3.17
CA TYR A 259 22.72 -30.28 3.21
C TYR A 259 23.77 -30.74 2.18
N GLU A 260 24.01 -29.97 1.13
CA GLU A 260 24.92 -30.32 0.04
C GLU A 260 26.26 -29.59 0.13
N SER A 261 26.43 -28.67 1.09
CA SER A 261 27.60 -27.79 1.23
C SER A 261 28.93 -28.54 1.24
N LYS A 262 29.00 -29.72 1.89
CA LYS A 262 30.23 -30.53 1.92
C LYS A 262 30.62 -31.07 0.55
N ARG A 263 29.63 -31.55 -0.22
CA ARG A 263 29.84 -32.11 -1.57
C ARG A 263 30.32 -31.02 -2.53
N PHE A 264 29.66 -29.87 -2.50
CA PHE A 264 29.99 -28.76 -3.39
C PHE A 264 31.30 -28.07 -3.01
N PHE A 265 31.66 -28.02 -1.73
CA PHE A 265 32.93 -27.44 -1.31
C PHE A 265 34.14 -28.10 -1.97
N GLU A 266 34.15 -29.43 -2.07
CA GLU A 266 35.20 -30.14 -2.78
C GLU A 266 35.29 -29.66 -4.23
N GLN A 267 34.16 -29.69 -4.95
CA GLN A 267 34.08 -29.21 -6.35
C GLN A 267 34.57 -27.76 -6.51
N LEU A 268 34.11 -26.85 -5.65
CA LEU A 268 34.47 -25.42 -5.68
C LEU A 268 35.94 -25.14 -5.34
N THR A 269 36.67 -26.11 -4.76
CA THR A 269 38.07 -25.94 -4.33
C THR A 269 39.07 -26.79 -5.11
N THR A 270 38.59 -27.80 -5.86
CA THR A 270 39.43 -28.71 -6.64
C THR A 270 39.27 -28.59 -8.15
N ASP A 271 38.07 -28.28 -8.67
CA ASP A 271 37.82 -28.25 -10.12
C ASP A 271 38.38 -26.96 -10.77
N GLU A 272 39.41 -27.10 -11.62
CA GLU A 272 40.12 -25.95 -12.19
C GLU A 272 39.23 -25.04 -13.05
N LEU A 273 38.33 -25.63 -13.84
CA LEU A 273 37.43 -24.86 -14.69
C LEU A 273 36.43 -24.05 -13.86
N THR A 274 35.86 -24.64 -12.81
CA THR A 274 35.00 -23.96 -11.85
C THR A 274 35.72 -22.76 -11.21
N ILE A 275 36.95 -22.97 -10.76
CA ILE A 275 37.74 -21.94 -10.07
C ILE A 275 38.09 -20.78 -11.01
N GLN A 276 38.52 -21.08 -12.23
CA GLN A 276 39.02 -20.05 -13.17
C GLN A 276 37.90 -19.33 -13.92
N ARG A 277 36.77 -20.01 -14.20
CA ARG A 277 35.69 -19.46 -15.04
C ARG A 277 34.44 -19.08 -14.26
N ASP A 278 33.98 -19.95 -13.36
CA ASP A 278 32.62 -19.84 -12.81
C ASP A 278 32.59 -19.10 -11.46
N ILE A 279 33.57 -19.32 -10.57
CA ILE A 279 33.68 -18.56 -9.31
C ILE A 279 33.79 -17.05 -9.53
N PRO A 280 34.58 -16.52 -10.49
CA PRO A 280 34.65 -15.08 -10.76
C PRO A 280 33.27 -14.44 -11.02
N LEU A 281 32.30 -15.20 -11.54
CA LEU A 281 30.97 -14.70 -11.90
C LEU A 281 30.16 -14.23 -10.69
N VAL A 282 30.48 -14.67 -9.47
CA VAL A 282 29.79 -14.20 -8.26
C VAL A 282 30.08 -12.72 -7.96
N PHE A 283 31.15 -12.16 -8.52
CA PHE A 283 31.46 -10.73 -8.48
C PHE A 283 30.87 -9.96 -9.68
N ALA A 284 30.50 -10.68 -10.75
CA ALA A 284 29.92 -10.09 -11.95
C ALA A 284 28.39 -9.93 -11.86
N TYR A 285 27.71 -10.88 -11.22
CA TYR A 285 26.24 -10.95 -11.10
C TYR A 285 25.75 -11.01 -9.65
N GLU A 286 24.50 -10.61 -9.43
CA GLU A 286 23.86 -10.70 -8.11
C GLU A 286 23.57 -12.17 -7.76
N THR A 287 24.03 -12.62 -6.59
CA THR A 287 23.97 -14.03 -6.18
C THR A 287 23.58 -14.23 -4.71
N GLY A 288 23.18 -15.46 -4.37
CA GLY A 288 22.75 -15.86 -3.03
C GLY A 288 23.88 -16.28 -2.07
N ILE A 289 25.16 -16.04 -2.39
CA ILE A 289 26.28 -16.64 -1.65
C ILE A 289 26.33 -16.26 -0.16
N HIS A 290 25.78 -15.10 0.20
CA HIS A 290 25.71 -14.56 1.56
C HIS A 290 24.69 -15.29 2.46
N SER A 291 23.90 -16.22 1.91
CA SER A 291 22.91 -17.01 2.64
C SER A 291 23.13 -18.52 2.50
N THR A 292 24.27 -18.95 1.96
CA THR A 292 24.64 -20.36 1.84
C THR A 292 25.47 -20.82 3.04
N TYR A 293 24.87 -21.61 3.93
CA TYR A 293 25.51 -22.08 5.15
C TYR A 293 26.29 -23.39 4.96
N TRP A 294 27.45 -23.50 5.61
CA TRP A 294 28.22 -24.73 5.71
C TRP A 294 27.49 -25.80 6.52
N ASN A 295 27.04 -25.42 7.72
CA ASN A 295 26.12 -26.16 8.57
C ASN A 295 25.11 -25.13 9.11
N TYR A 296 23.82 -25.36 8.94
CA TYR A 296 22.80 -24.47 9.49
C TYR A 296 22.22 -25.08 10.76
N ASP A 297 22.35 -24.36 11.86
CA ASP A 297 21.71 -24.60 13.14
C ASP A 297 20.90 -23.35 13.52
N TYR A 298 19.59 -23.52 13.64
CA TYR A 298 18.66 -22.46 14.03
C TYR A 298 18.91 -21.94 15.46
N ASN A 299 19.57 -22.72 16.32
CA ASN A 299 19.89 -22.33 17.70
C ASN A 299 21.13 -21.45 17.77
N ASN A 300 21.96 -21.50 16.73
CA ASN A 300 23.18 -20.74 16.66
C ASN A 300 22.91 -19.44 15.91
N ALA A 301 23.12 -18.30 16.57
CA ALA A 301 23.04 -17.01 15.92
C ALA A 301 24.12 -16.86 14.82
N ASP A 302 25.25 -17.53 14.99
CA ASP A 302 26.43 -17.42 14.14
C ASP A 302 26.68 -18.72 13.37
N ASN A 303 25.97 -18.87 12.24
CA ASN A 303 26.18 -19.99 11.33
C ASN A 303 27.35 -19.71 10.37
N GLU A 304 28.24 -20.69 10.19
CA GLU A 304 29.35 -20.59 9.24
C GLU A 304 28.84 -20.58 7.78
N LEU A 305 29.34 -19.67 6.96
CA LEU A 305 29.03 -19.62 5.53
C LEU A 305 29.95 -20.55 4.73
N LEU A 306 29.39 -21.23 3.73
CA LEU A 306 30.14 -22.09 2.82
C LEU A 306 31.19 -21.28 2.04
N TRP A 307 30.77 -20.14 1.49
CA TRP A 307 31.62 -19.33 0.62
C TRP A 307 32.78 -18.66 1.36
N ASP A 308 32.66 -18.45 2.68
CA ASP A 308 33.80 -18.03 3.49
C ASP A 308 34.92 -19.07 3.43
N LYS A 309 34.57 -20.35 3.66
CA LYS A 309 35.53 -21.46 3.58
C LYS A 309 36.11 -21.63 2.17
N VAL A 310 35.28 -21.46 1.13
CA VAL A 310 35.73 -21.58 -0.26
C VAL A 310 36.80 -20.55 -0.56
N PHE A 311 36.54 -19.26 -0.32
CA PHE A 311 37.52 -18.21 -0.60
C PHE A 311 38.78 -18.34 0.28
N ASP A 312 38.63 -18.65 1.57
CA ASP A 312 39.77 -18.83 2.46
C ASP A 312 40.67 -19.99 1.99
N THR A 313 40.08 -21.09 1.53
CA THR A 313 40.80 -22.25 1.00
C THR A 313 41.50 -21.92 -0.32
N LEU A 314 40.81 -21.25 -1.24
CA LEU A 314 41.38 -20.88 -2.54
C LEU A 314 42.53 -19.89 -2.41
N LEU A 315 42.41 -18.89 -1.52
CA LEU A 315 43.46 -17.92 -1.22
C LEU A 315 44.68 -18.60 -0.58
N THR A 316 44.45 -19.44 0.44
CA THR A 316 45.53 -20.17 1.13
C THR A 316 46.32 -21.05 0.16
N ASN A 317 45.61 -21.73 -0.75
CA ASN A 317 46.20 -22.61 -1.75
C ASN A 317 46.67 -21.88 -3.02
N ARG A 318 46.57 -20.55 -3.09
CA ARG A 318 46.95 -19.71 -4.24
C ARG A 318 46.28 -20.14 -5.56
N LYS A 319 45.03 -20.57 -5.48
CA LYS A 319 44.23 -21.01 -6.63
C LYS A 319 43.34 -19.93 -7.23
N ILE A 320 43.16 -18.81 -6.53
CA ILE A 320 42.43 -17.63 -7.01
C ILE A 320 43.31 -16.40 -6.88
N ASP A 321 43.23 -15.50 -7.86
CA ASP A 321 43.94 -14.23 -7.85
C ASP A 321 43.31 -13.29 -6.80
N PRO A 322 44.07 -12.83 -5.79
CA PRO A 322 43.57 -11.84 -4.84
C PRO A 322 43.06 -10.56 -5.50
N GLU A 323 43.65 -10.17 -6.64
CA GLU A 323 43.28 -8.95 -7.36
C GLU A 323 41.83 -8.99 -7.88
N LEU A 324 41.40 -10.17 -8.34
CA LEU A 324 40.04 -10.42 -8.77
C LEU A 324 39.04 -10.20 -7.62
N ILE A 325 39.38 -10.68 -6.42
CA ILE A 325 38.52 -10.53 -5.24
C ILE A 325 38.47 -9.06 -4.82
N ILE A 326 39.63 -8.39 -4.72
CA ILE A 326 39.70 -6.99 -4.31
C ILE A 326 38.86 -6.12 -5.25
N THR A 327 39.09 -6.25 -6.56
CA THR A 327 38.37 -5.48 -7.58
C THR A 327 36.89 -5.81 -7.57
N GLY A 328 36.53 -7.09 -7.67
CA GLY A 328 35.14 -7.53 -7.75
C GLY A 328 34.32 -7.18 -6.52
N ALA A 329 34.89 -7.33 -5.31
CA ALA A 329 34.22 -6.99 -4.06
C ALA A 329 33.99 -5.48 -3.92
N LEU A 330 34.95 -4.64 -4.33
CA LEU A 330 34.80 -3.18 -4.29
C LEU A 330 33.83 -2.68 -5.37
N GLU A 331 33.94 -3.17 -6.61
CA GLU A 331 33.02 -2.82 -7.69
C GLU A 331 31.58 -3.26 -7.40
N SER A 332 31.37 -4.39 -6.73
CA SER A 332 30.03 -4.83 -6.33
C SER A 332 29.30 -3.81 -5.43
N GLN A 333 30.03 -2.94 -4.72
CA GLN A 333 29.43 -1.93 -3.85
C GLN A 333 28.68 -0.85 -4.63
N THR A 334 29.09 -0.58 -5.88
CA THR A 334 28.47 0.42 -6.75
C THR A 334 27.26 -0.11 -7.54
N LYS A 335 27.10 -1.44 -7.62
CA LYS A 335 25.99 -2.10 -8.34
C LYS A 335 24.68 -2.03 -7.55
N ASN A 336 23.53 -2.04 -8.20
CA ASN A 336 22.23 -2.08 -7.51
C ASN A 336 21.86 -3.52 -7.07
N TRP A 337 22.58 -4.05 -6.08
CA TRP A 337 22.41 -5.41 -5.54
C TRP A 337 21.96 -5.41 -4.08
N ASN A 338 21.49 -6.56 -3.62
CA ASN A 338 21.13 -6.88 -2.25
C ASN A 338 22.20 -6.41 -1.25
N ASN A 339 21.78 -5.65 -0.24
CA ASN A 339 22.67 -5.05 0.75
C ASN A 339 23.41 -6.09 1.62
N ASN A 340 22.84 -7.27 1.84
CA ASN A 340 23.49 -8.36 2.57
C ASN A 340 24.64 -8.96 1.76
N LEU A 341 24.46 -9.11 0.43
CA LEU A 341 25.52 -9.56 -0.47
C LEU A 341 26.68 -8.56 -0.49
N LYS A 342 26.37 -7.27 -0.65
CA LYS A 342 27.39 -6.21 -0.57
C LYS A 342 28.13 -6.22 0.77
N SER A 343 27.41 -6.43 1.87
CA SER A 343 27.99 -6.57 3.21
C SER A 343 28.93 -7.74 3.33
N TYR A 344 28.57 -8.89 2.76
CA TYR A 344 29.42 -10.07 2.67
C TYR A 344 30.75 -9.74 1.96
N PHE A 345 30.70 -9.06 0.81
CA PHE A 345 31.92 -8.69 0.07
C PHE A 345 32.83 -7.70 0.83
N ARG A 346 32.28 -6.75 1.59
CA ARG A 346 33.08 -5.87 2.46
C ARG A 346 33.80 -6.68 3.56
N LYS A 347 33.08 -7.61 4.20
CA LYS A 347 33.66 -8.52 5.20
C LYS A 347 34.73 -9.44 4.61
N LEU A 348 34.59 -9.84 3.34
CA LEU A 348 35.61 -10.61 2.64
C LEU A 348 36.91 -9.79 2.51
N ILE A 349 36.84 -8.51 2.12
CA ILE A 349 38.02 -7.61 2.11
C ILE A 349 38.66 -7.50 3.50
N GLU A 350 37.86 -7.30 4.55
CA GLU A 350 38.37 -7.23 5.93
C GLU A 350 39.07 -8.54 6.36
N ARG A 351 38.51 -9.70 5.97
CA ARG A 351 39.05 -11.02 6.30
C ARG A 351 40.37 -11.31 5.57
N MET A 352 40.56 -10.77 4.37
CA MET A 352 41.81 -10.93 3.60
C MET A 352 43.02 -10.29 4.30
N LYS A 353 42.81 -9.32 5.21
CA LYS A 353 43.88 -8.62 5.95
C LYS A 353 45.00 -8.12 5.01
N LEU A 354 44.61 -7.31 4.02
CA LEU A 354 45.54 -6.76 3.03
C LEU A 354 46.68 -5.99 3.71
N SER A 355 47.89 -6.09 3.14
CA SER A 355 49.04 -5.30 3.60
C SER A 355 48.89 -3.82 3.27
N ASP A 356 49.57 -2.95 4.02
CA ASP A 356 49.57 -1.50 3.82
C ASP A 356 49.86 -1.13 2.36
N ASN A 357 50.91 -1.70 1.75
CA ASN A 357 51.27 -1.44 0.35
C ASN A 357 50.12 -1.79 -0.61
N THR A 358 49.49 -2.95 -0.42
CA THR A 358 48.37 -3.37 -1.25
C THR A 358 47.17 -2.43 -1.12
N VAL A 359 46.87 -1.92 0.08
CA VAL A 359 45.78 -0.96 0.28
C VAL A 359 46.10 0.37 -0.41
N ILE A 360 47.35 0.85 -0.32
CA ILE A 360 47.81 2.08 -0.97
C ILE A 360 47.77 1.96 -2.50
N GLU A 361 48.21 0.83 -3.06
CA GLU A 361 48.10 0.54 -4.51
C GLU A 361 46.64 0.58 -5.01
N HIS A 362 45.69 0.19 -4.15
CA HIS A 362 44.26 0.09 -4.47
C HIS A 362 43.42 1.27 -3.98
N GLN A 363 44.01 2.30 -3.36
CA GLN A 363 43.27 3.38 -2.70
C GLN A 363 42.23 4.05 -3.63
N GLN A 364 42.55 4.18 -4.92
CA GLN A 364 41.68 4.74 -5.95
C GLN A 364 40.39 3.94 -6.20
N LYS A 365 40.36 2.64 -5.88
CA LYS A 365 39.16 1.81 -5.99
C LYS A 365 38.20 2.02 -4.81
N PHE A 366 38.70 2.54 -3.68
CA PHE A 366 37.88 2.83 -2.51
C PHE A 366 37.21 4.20 -2.60
N PHE A 367 37.87 5.21 -3.17
CA PHE A 367 37.36 6.58 -3.10
C PHE A 367 35.97 6.78 -3.76
N PRO A 368 35.66 6.21 -4.94
CA PRO A 368 34.34 6.34 -5.55
C PRO A 368 33.20 5.80 -4.68
N LEU A 369 33.49 4.89 -3.76
CA LEU A 369 32.51 4.29 -2.85
C LEU A 369 32.01 5.28 -1.78
N LEU A 370 32.67 6.43 -1.60
CA LEU A 370 32.20 7.51 -0.73
C LEU A 370 30.92 8.17 -1.26
N HIS A 371 30.61 8.02 -2.56
CA HIS A 371 29.36 8.46 -3.17
C HIS A 371 28.27 7.38 -3.20
N ALA A 372 28.49 6.22 -2.56
CA ALA A 372 27.51 5.15 -2.55
C ALA A 372 26.19 5.58 -1.86
N GLU A 373 25.05 5.17 -2.41
CA GLU A 373 23.72 5.49 -1.85
C GLU A 373 23.58 4.98 -0.40
N HIS A 374 24.10 3.79 -0.10
CA HIS A 374 23.93 3.16 1.21
C HIS A 374 25.06 3.53 2.19
N SER A 375 24.72 4.14 3.33
CA SER A 375 25.67 4.61 4.36
C SER A 375 26.67 3.57 4.85
N ALA A 376 26.28 2.29 4.93
CA ALA A 376 27.19 1.22 5.35
C ALA A 376 28.42 1.05 4.44
N VAL A 377 28.33 1.39 3.14
CA VAL A 377 29.48 1.35 2.23
C VAL A 377 30.46 2.46 2.58
N ILE A 378 29.95 3.69 2.77
CA ILE A 378 30.75 4.85 3.17
C ILE A 378 31.43 4.60 4.51
N ASN A 379 30.67 4.11 5.50
CA ASN A 379 31.21 3.77 6.81
C ASN A 379 32.33 2.73 6.74
N PHE A 380 32.19 1.72 5.87
CA PHE A 380 33.26 0.75 5.64
C PHE A 380 34.51 1.43 5.06
N VAL A 381 34.38 2.26 4.02
CA VAL A 381 35.54 2.93 3.39
C VAL A 381 36.31 3.78 4.42
N ILE A 382 35.60 4.59 5.20
CA ILE A 382 36.21 5.47 6.19
C ILE A 382 36.88 4.66 7.31
N GLU A 383 36.19 3.65 7.84
CA GLU A 383 36.75 2.83 8.92
C GLU A 383 37.88 1.92 8.46
N TYR A 384 37.88 1.48 7.19
CA TYR A 384 38.94 0.67 6.60
C TYR A 384 40.17 1.52 6.26
N LEU A 385 39.98 2.72 5.69
CA LEU A 385 41.09 3.59 5.27
C LEU A 385 41.69 4.46 6.40
N LYS A 386 40.98 4.66 7.52
CA LYS A 386 41.47 5.51 8.63
C LYS A 386 42.90 5.22 9.12
N PRO A 387 43.44 3.98 9.13
CA PRO A 387 44.80 3.74 9.58
C PRO A 387 45.85 4.30 8.62
N PHE A 388 45.47 4.48 7.35
CA PHE A 388 46.38 4.83 6.25
C PHE A 388 46.42 6.33 5.93
N PHE A 389 45.56 7.16 6.54
CA PHE A 389 45.55 8.61 6.25
C PHE A 389 46.87 9.32 6.54
N SER A 390 47.69 8.80 7.47
CA SER A 390 49.02 9.33 7.77
C SER A 390 50.14 8.69 6.93
N HIS A 391 49.84 7.71 6.08
CA HIS A 391 50.82 7.10 5.18
C HIS A 391 51.30 8.12 4.15
N HIS A 392 52.59 8.08 3.80
CA HIS A 392 53.21 9.07 2.93
C HIS A 392 52.64 9.07 1.50
N ASP A 393 52.35 7.88 0.94
CA ASP A 393 51.76 7.71 -0.39
C ASP A 393 50.22 7.77 -0.42
N PHE A 394 49.57 8.09 0.70
CA PHE A 394 48.11 8.24 0.71
C PHE A 394 47.71 9.56 0.04
N GLN A 395 46.87 9.48 -1.00
CA GLN A 395 46.41 10.59 -1.81
C GLN A 395 45.27 11.35 -1.12
N LEU A 396 45.64 12.09 -0.07
CA LEU A 396 44.70 12.79 0.81
C LEU A 396 43.81 13.82 0.07
N GLN A 397 44.35 14.57 -0.89
CA GLN A 397 43.57 15.51 -1.70
C GLN A 397 42.40 14.80 -2.39
N GLU A 398 42.71 13.77 -3.16
CA GLU A 398 41.72 13.04 -3.96
C GLU A 398 40.68 12.36 -3.05
N PHE A 399 41.13 11.75 -1.95
CA PHE A 399 40.22 11.21 -0.94
C PHE A 399 39.21 12.27 -0.43
N LEU A 400 39.67 13.49 -0.13
CA LEU A 400 38.81 14.55 0.37
C LEU A 400 37.85 15.07 -0.68
N ASP A 401 38.27 15.12 -1.95
CA ASP A 401 37.40 15.53 -3.06
C ASP A 401 36.23 14.54 -3.26
N TRP A 402 36.47 13.24 -3.06
CA TRP A 402 35.40 12.23 -3.00
C TRP A 402 34.61 12.25 -1.68
N ALA A 403 35.21 12.69 -0.57
CA ALA A 403 34.55 12.76 0.73
C ALA A 403 33.70 14.03 0.92
N GLU A 404 33.90 15.09 0.12
CA GLU A 404 33.25 16.39 0.34
C GLU A 404 31.71 16.27 0.42
N ALA A 405 31.11 15.51 -0.50
CA ALA A 405 29.66 15.30 -0.53
C ALA A 405 29.10 14.60 0.72
N ILE A 406 29.92 13.83 1.46
CA ILE A 406 29.42 13.11 2.64
C ILE A 406 29.28 14.01 3.88
N PHE A 407 29.90 15.20 3.90
CA PHE A 407 29.83 16.13 5.05
C PHE A 407 28.44 16.75 5.26
N MET A 408 27.53 16.66 4.28
CA MET A 408 26.13 17.07 4.44
C MET A 408 25.17 15.89 4.62
N ARG A 409 25.67 14.65 4.61
CA ARG A 409 24.84 13.44 4.71
C ARG A 409 24.54 13.06 6.15
N SER A 410 23.25 13.09 6.51
CA SER A 410 22.78 12.80 7.87
C SER A 410 22.87 11.31 8.26
N ASP A 411 23.03 10.39 7.33
CA ASP A 411 23.05 8.94 7.56
C ASP A 411 24.45 8.35 7.83
N VAL A 412 25.52 9.15 7.74
CA VAL A 412 26.93 8.74 7.91
C VAL A 412 27.62 9.39 9.10
N LYS A 413 26.86 9.73 10.15
CA LYS A 413 27.34 10.45 11.35
C LYS A 413 28.56 9.81 12.03
N ALA A 414 28.65 8.48 12.01
CA ALA A 414 29.79 7.75 12.58
C ALA A 414 31.09 8.08 11.82
N SER A 415 31.06 7.98 10.49
CA SER A 415 32.17 8.37 9.61
C SER A 415 32.61 9.81 9.81
N LEU A 416 31.66 10.74 9.87
CA LEU A 416 31.95 12.18 10.05
C LEU A 416 32.62 12.44 11.41
N LYS A 417 32.17 11.75 12.48
CA LYS A 417 32.84 11.79 13.78
C LYS A 417 34.26 11.22 13.72
N THR A 418 34.49 10.13 12.99
CA THR A 418 35.82 9.56 12.78
C THR A 418 36.71 10.53 12.01
N LEU A 419 36.23 11.14 10.93
CA LEU A 419 36.97 12.11 10.13
C LEU A 419 37.41 13.34 10.93
N LEU A 420 36.52 13.94 11.74
CA LEU A 420 36.91 15.06 12.61
C LEU A 420 38.06 14.70 13.57
N ILE A 421 38.04 13.49 14.13
CA ILE A 421 39.14 13.00 14.99
C ILE A 421 40.43 12.84 14.19
N GLN A 422 40.34 12.32 12.96
CA GLN A 422 41.51 12.14 12.10
C GLN A 422 42.06 13.48 11.61
N PHE A 423 41.23 14.46 11.29
CA PHE A 423 41.65 15.83 10.95
C PHE A 423 42.49 16.44 12.07
N ASP A 424 42.04 16.32 13.33
CA ASP A 424 42.79 16.77 14.50
C ASP A 424 44.18 16.12 14.65
N LYS A 425 44.31 14.85 14.21
CA LYS A 425 45.59 14.13 14.21
C LYS A 425 46.47 14.55 13.03
N LEU A 426 45.88 14.63 11.84
CA LEU A 426 46.58 14.99 10.60
C LEU A 426 47.12 16.42 10.67
N LEU A 427 46.40 17.38 11.26
CA LEU A 427 46.88 18.75 11.41
C LEU A 427 48.16 18.90 12.25
N LYS A 428 48.49 17.91 13.09
CA LYS A 428 49.78 17.89 13.80
C LYS A 428 50.96 17.61 12.86
N GLN A 429 50.72 16.94 11.74
CA GLN A 429 51.73 16.52 10.77
C GLN A 429 51.68 17.35 9.47
N LYS A 430 50.47 17.77 9.08
CA LYS A 430 50.15 18.44 7.82
C LYS A 430 49.31 19.71 8.07
N PRO A 431 49.89 20.76 8.68
CA PRO A 431 49.17 21.98 9.08
C PRO A 431 48.61 22.78 7.88
N GLU A 432 49.11 22.57 6.68
CA GLU A 432 48.65 23.20 5.43
C GLU A 432 47.20 22.86 5.07
N TRP A 433 46.65 21.75 5.59
CA TRP A 433 45.27 21.31 5.34
C TRP A 433 44.21 21.98 6.23
N LYS A 434 44.64 22.85 7.14
CA LYS A 434 43.78 23.46 8.16
C LYS A 434 42.55 24.13 7.56
N GLU A 435 42.71 24.92 6.50
CA GLU A 435 41.60 25.66 5.89
C GLU A 435 40.58 24.71 5.27
N ARG A 436 41.03 23.71 4.49
CA ARG A 436 40.15 22.69 3.88
C ARG A 436 39.38 21.90 4.94
N PHE A 437 40.03 21.45 6.02
CA PHE A 437 39.35 20.72 7.10
C PHE A 437 38.35 21.57 7.88
N VAL A 438 38.68 22.84 8.14
CA VAL A 438 37.76 23.78 8.79
C VAL A 438 36.53 24.04 7.91
N SER A 439 36.75 24.23 6.60
CA SER A 439 35.67 24.41 5.62
C SER A 439 34.74 23.19 5.56
N LEU A 440 35.29 21.96 5.49
CA LEU A 440 34.49 20.72 5.52
C LEU A 440 33.76 20.53 6.87
N ALA A 441 34.40 20.87 7.99
CA ALA A 441 33.75 20.78 9.30
C ALA A 441 32.55 21.74 9.42
N ALA A 442 32.57 22.88 8.74
CA ALA A 442 31.45 23.82 8.73
C ALA A 442 30.21 23.24 8.01
N ASP A 443 30.39 22.41 6.98
CA ASP A 443 29.29 21.77 6.24
C ASP A 443 28.45 20.84 7.13
N LEU A 444 29.02 20.35 8.24
CA LEU A 444 28.31 19.52 9.23
C LEU A 444 27.15 20.25 9.92
N PHE A 445 27.09 21.59 9.89
CA PHE A 445 25.98 22.35 10.47
C PHE A 445 24.66 22.18 9.70
N MET A 446 24.70 21.67 8.46
CA MET A 446 23.50 21.25 7.73
C MET A 446 22.84 19.99 8.32
N ILE A 447 23.58 19.18 9.08
CA ILE A 447 23.07 17.96 9.66
C ILE A 447 22.42 18.27 11.01
N SER A 448 21.13 17.96 11.15
CA SER A 448 20.37 18.04 12.41
C SER A 448 20.83 16.96 13.40
N ASP A 449 22.00 17.19 14.01
CA ASP A 449 22.59 16.38 15.08
C ASP A 449 23.41 17.26 16.03
N LEU A 450 22.83 17.61 17.18
CA LEU A 450 23.44 18.52 18.15
C LEU A 450 24.86 18.08 18.56
N GLN A 451 25.08 16.78 18.80
CA GLN A 451 26.38 16.29 19.24
C GLN A 451 27.44 16.38 18.14
N LEU A 452 27.07 16.13 16.88
CA LEU A 452 27.97 16.31 15.74
C LEU A 452 28.31 17.79 15.54
N GLN A 453 27.31 18.67 15.58
CA GLN A 453 27.50 20.12 15.44
C GLN A 453 28.35 20.70 16.58
N GLU A 454 28.12 20.30 17.84
CA GLU A 454 28.97 20.72 18.97
C GLU A 454 30.43 20.26 18.84
N ARG A 455 30.65 19.13 18.14
CA ARG A 455 32.01 18.62 17.90
C ARG A 455 32.68 19.38 16.75
N ALA A 456 31.92 19.69 15.71
CA ALA A 456 32.34 20.54 14.61
C ALA A 456 32.69 21.96 15.10
N SER A 457 31.84 22.58 15.92
CA SER A 457 32.08 23.91 16.48
C SER A 457 33.35 23.95 17.33
N LYS A 458 33.57 22.96 18.20
CA LYS A 458 34.82 22.83 18.97
C LYS A 458 36.05 22.65 18.08
N PHE A 459 35.95 21.85 17.02
CA PHE A 459 37.03 21.68 16.06
C PHE A 459 37.36 23.00 15.34
N ILE A 460 36.34 23.73 14.88
CA ILE A 460 36.50 25.04 14.22
C ILE A 460 37.14 26.05 15.18
N LEU A 461 36.59 26.23 16.38
CA LEU A 461 37.08 27.19 17.39
C LEU A 461 38.53 26.91 17.81
N LYS A 462 38.94 25.64 17.81
CA LYS A 462 40.32 25.25 18.11
C LYS A 462 41.31 25.64 17.01
N ASN A 463 40.86 25.64 15.75
CA ASN A 463 41.73 25.79 14.57
C ASN A 463 41.58 27.15 13.86
N GLN A 464 40.52 27.90 14.16
CA GLN A 464 40.23 29.21 13.59
C GLN A 464 39.76 30.19 14.67
N THR A 465 40.52 31.27 14.87
CA THR A 465 40.23 32.28 15.90
C THR A 465 39.76 33.62 15.34
N LYS A 466 39.93 33.85 14.03
CA LYS A 466 39.52 35.07 13.33
C LYS A 466 38.60 34.70 12.17
N PRO A 467 37.64 35.55 11.78
CA PRO A 467 36.81 35.29 10.60
C PRO A 467 37.66 35.23 9.34
N SER A 468 37.32 34.33 8.42
CA SER A 468 37.81 34.31 7.03
C SER A 468 36.60 34.39 6.11
N GLU A 469 36.73 35.01 4.94
CA GLU A 469 35.60 35.24 4.03
C GLU A 469 34.85 33.94 3.68
N GLU A 470 35.58 32.88 3.35
CA GLU A 470 35.03 31.55 3.04
C GLU A 470 34.27 30.93 4.22
N LEU A 471 34.90 30.87 5.40
CA LEU A 471 34.29 30.26 6.58
C LEU A 471 33.09 31.07 7.05
N SER A 472 33.23 32.40 7.16
CA SER A 472 32.15 33.26 7.62
C SER A 472 30.96 33.22 6.66
N GLY A 473 31.21 33.12 5.35
CA GLY A 473 30.16 32.89 4.36
C GLY A 473 29.41 31.57 4.58
N LYS A 474 30.13 30.45 4.74
CA LYS A 474 29.52 29.14 5.03
C LYS A 474 28.73 29.12 6.35
N LEU A 475 29.31 29.64 7.43
CA LEU A 475 28.64 29.70 8.74
C LEU A 475 27.36 30.54 8.68
N GLN A 476 27.36 31.62 7.91
CA GLN A 476 26.17 32.45 7.70
C GLN A 476 25.06 31.68 6.96
N MET A 477 25.40 30.90 5.93
CA MET A 477 24.44 30.07 5.19
C MET A 477 23.77 29.01 6.09
N TYR A 478 24.48 28.51 7.09
CA TYR A 478 24.01 27.43 7.97
C TYR A 478 23.47 27.91 9.33
N LYS A 479 23.43 29.22 9.56
CA LYS A 479 23.08 29.83 10.87
C LYS A 479 21.74 29.32 11.42
N THR A 480 20.72 29.14 10.57
CA THR A 480 19.37 28.72 11.00
C THR A 480 19.29 27.22 11.32
N GLN A 481 20.18 26.39 10.75
CA GLN A 481 20.27 24.96 11.01
C GLN A 481 21.16 24.62 12.22
N MET A 482 21.92 25.60 12.74
CA MET A 482 22.71 25.42 13.95
C MET A 482 21.81 25.16 15.16
N MET A 483 22.12 24.10 15.89
CA MET A 483 21.32 23.64 17.02
C MET A 483 21.86 24.17 18.36
N GLY A 484 20.97 24.46 19.30
CA GLY A 484 21.32 24.85 20.66
C GLY A 484 22.13 26.14 20.70
N THR A 485 23.30 26.12 21.33
CA THR A 485 24.17 27.31 21.49
C THR A 485 25.21 27.47 20.38
N VAL A 486 25.23 26.59 19.38
CA VAL A 486 26.31 26.54 18.36
C VAL A 486 26.48 27.88 17.64
N ALA A 487 25.39 28.52 17.23
CA ALA A 487 25.44 29.84 16.59
C ALA A 487 25.98 30.94 17.53
N VAL A 488 25.66 30.86 18.83
CA VAL A 488 26.15 31.79 19.85
C VAL A 488 27.65 31.60 20.06
N ASP A 489 28.11 30.36 20.17
CA ASP A 489 29.51 30.01 20.38
C ASP A 489 30.41 30.48 19.20
N LEU A 490 29.87 30.44 17.97
CA LEU A 490 30.56 30.83 16.74
C LEU A 490 30.37 32.30 16.35
N LYS A 491 29.68 33.11 17.16
CA LYS A 491 29.28 34.49 16.81
C LYS A 491 30.43 35.37 16.29
N HIS A 492 31.62 35.25 16.88
CA HIS A 492 32.79 36.04 16.48
C HIS A 492 33.46 35.60 15.17
N LEU A 493 33.05 34.46 14.61
CA LEU A 493 33.49 33.95 13.31
C LEU A 493 32.42 34.16 12.22
N LEU A 494 31.21 34.59 12.58
CA LEU A 494 30.20 35.04 11.62
C LEU A 494 30.58 36.43 11.08
N GLN A 495 30.08 36.79 9.90
CA GLN A 495 30.23 38.17 9.41
C GLN A 495 29.50 39.13 10.35
N GLU A 496 30.07 40.31 10.64
CA GLU A 496 29.35 41.36 11.39
C GLU A 496 28.09 41.74 10.60
N GLU A 497 26.92 41.63 11.27
CA GLU A 497 25.62 41.91 10.66
C GLU A 497 25.56 43.36 10.15
N GLY A 498 25.45 43.53 8.83
CA GLY A 498 24.46 44.45 8.33
C GLY A 498 23.12 43.76 8.51
N TYR A 499 22.25 44.28 9.37
CA TYR A 499 20.89 43.75 9.51
C TYR A 499 20.23 43.61 8.13
N SER A 500 19.53 42.50 7.87
CA SER A 500 18.73 42.38 6.66
C SER A 500 17.56 43.37 6.70
N GLU A 501 17.11 43.86 5.54
CA GLU A 501 15.97 44.80 5.45
C GLU A 501 14.72 44.24 6.17
N ALA A 502 14.53 42.93 6.17
CA ALA A 502 13.45 42.23 6.88
C ALA A 502 13.62 42.24 8.42
N GLU A 503 14.85 42.05 8.93
CA GLU A 503 15.14 42.14 10.37
C GLU A 503 15.03 43.59 10.86
N ILE A 504 15.50 44.56 10.06
CA ILE A 504 15.33 45.99 10.30
C ILE A 504 13.84 46.35 10.36
N LEU A 505 13.03 45.86 9.41
CA LEU A 505 11.59 46.11 9.39
C LEU A 505 10.86 45.43 10.55
N ALA A 506 11.25 44.21 10.96
CA ALA A 506 10.65 43.52 12.09
C ALA A 506 10.93 44.25 13.42
N GLU A 507 12.16 44.72 13.60
CA GLU A 507 12.59 45.45 14.80
C GLU A 507 12.02 46.87 14.82
N LEU A 508 11.97 47.58 13.68
CA LEU A 508 11.35 48.91 13.54
C LEU A 508 9.83 48.89 13.70
N ASN A 509 9.15 47.80 13.32
CA ASN A 509 7.71 47.64 13.48
C ASN A 509 7.30 47.10 14.86
N GLY A 510 8.27 46.83 15.77
CA GLY A 510 8.00 46.25 17.08
C GLY A 510 7.35 44.86 17.02
N GLN A 511 7.51 44.14 15.90
CA GLN A 511 6.93 42.82 15.71
C GLN A 511 7.74 41.80 16.51
N SER A 512 7.24 41.45 17.69
CA SER A 512 7.71 40.26 18.40
C SER A 512 7.50 39.02 17.53
N PRO A 513 8.38 38.00 17.58
CA PRO A 513 8.17 36.74 16.88
C PRO A 513 6.75 36.22 17.11
N GLU A 514 6.04 35.87 16.04
CA GLU A 514 4.64 35.40 16.12
C GLU A 514 4.57 34.14 16.99
N ARG A 515 4.05 34.30 18.21
CA ARG A 515 3.85 33.17 19.13
C ARG A 515 2.60 32.41 18.76
N TYR A 516 2.67 31.08 18.84
CA TYR A 516 1.51 30.23 18.61
C TYR A 516 0.48 30.42 19.72
N SER A 517 -0.77 30.54 19.33
CA SER A 517 -1.92 30.58 20.23
C SER A 517 -3.03 29.74 19.62
N TYR A 518 -3.54 28.78 20.39
CA TYR A 518 -4.67 27.97 19.97
C TYR A 518 -5.93 28.84 19.93
N GLN A 519 -6.34 29.21 18.71
CA GLN A 519 -7.45 30.10 18.41
C GLN A 519 -8.12 29.65 17.10
N PRO A 520 -8.82 28.50 17.12
CA PRO A 520 -9.48 28.00 15.92
C PRO A 520 -10.54 29.00 15.45
N THR A 521 -10.51 29.36 14.16
CA THR A 521 -11.50 30.24 13.54
C THR A 521 -12.66 29.43 12.99
N VAL A 522 -13.87 29.98 13.08
CA VAL A 522 -15.05 29.39 12.42
C VAL A 522 -14.91 29.63 10.92
N VAL A 523 -14.82 28.55 10.16
CA VAL A 523 -14.74 28.56 8.70
C VAL A 523 -16.15 28.41 8.12
N ARG A 524 -16.48 29.22 7.11
CA ARG A 524 -17.71 29.04 6.33
C ARG A 524 -17.64 27.73 5.55
N CYS A 525 -18.63 26.88 5.68
CA CYS A 525 -18.69 25.57 5.04
C CYS A 525 -19.42 25.61 3.69
N LEU A 526 -20.41 26.49 3.52
CA LEU A 526 -21.17 26.66 2.29
C LEU A 526 -20.42 27.57 1.29
N ASN A 527 -19.29 27.10 0.77
CA ASN A 527 -18.43 27.87 -0.15
C ASN A 527 -18.64 27.50 -1.63
N GLU A 528 -18.75 26.22 -1.95
CA GLU A 528 -18.84 25.73 -3.32
C GLU A 528 -20.03 24.78 -3.46
N ALA A 529 -21.08 25.23 -4.17
CA ALA A 529 -22.26 24.42 -4.45
C ALA A 529 -21.97 23.31 -5.47
N TYR A 530 -22.65 22.17 -5.33
CA TYR A 530 -22.62 21.12 -6.36
C TYR A 530 -23.52 21.48 -7.54
N GLU A 531 -23.03 21.21 -8.74
CA GLU A 531 -23.86 21.12 -9.94
C GLU A 531 -24.31 19.67 -10.13
N TYR A 532 -25.63 19.45 -10.25
CA TYR A 532 -26.20 18.12 -10.42
C TYR A 532 -26.55 17.85 -11.88
N PRO A 533 -26.23 16.66 -12.41
CA PRO A 533 -26.60 16.27 -13.77
C PRO A 533 -28.11 16.38 -14.03
N GLN A 534 -28.50 17.14 -15.05
CA GLN A 534 -29.88 17.33 -15.50
C GLN A 534 -30.16 16.64 -16.84
N THR A 535 -29.14 16.46 -17.67
CA THR A 535 -29.28 15.84 -19.01
C THR A 535 -28.72 14.42 -19.05
N TRP A 536 -29.16 13.61 -20.02
CA TRP A 536 -28.61 12.28 -20.24
C TRP A 536 -27.09 12.31 -20.46
N ASN A 537 -26.58 13.27 -21.24
CA ASN A 537 -25.14 13.37 -21.51
C ASN A 537 -24.32 13.65 -20.24
N GLU A 538 -24.82 14.51 -19.35
CA GLU A 538 -24.18 14.77 -18.05
C GLU A 538 -24.21 13.54 -17.15
N ILE A 539 -25.34 12.81 -17.10
CA ILE A 539 -25.45 11.56 -16.34
C ILE A 539 -24.50 10.51 -16.89
N PHE A 540 -24.44 10.36 -18.22
CA PHE A 540 -23.55 9.43 -18.91
C PHE A 540 -22.08 9.73 -18.63
N PHE A 541 -21.68 11.01 -18.66
CA PHE A 541 -20.35 11.43 -18.26
C PHE A 541 -20.08 11.12 -16.78
N LYS A 542 -21.06 11.37 -15.92
CA LYS A 542 -20.96 11.11 -14.48
C LYS A 542 -20.75 9.63 -14.15
N VAL A 543 -21.35 8.71 -14.93
CA VAL A 543 -21.07 7.27 -14.82
C VAL A 543 -19.59 6.98 -15.05
N GLY A 544 -18.99 7.56 -16.09
CA GLY A 544 -17.56 7.43 -16.36
C GLY A 544 -16.68 7.99 -15.24
N GLU A 545 -17.04 9.17 -14.71
CA GLU A 545 -16.35 9.80 -13.58
C GLU A 545 -16.39 8.92 -12.32
N VAL A 546 -17.56 8.38 -11.95
CA VAL A 546 -17.71 7.49 -10.79
C VAL A 546 -16.94 6.18 -10.96
N ILE A 547 -17.02 5.57 -12.16
CA ILE A 547 -16.30 4.33 -12.46
C ILE A 547 -14.79 4.56 -12.49
N GLY A 548 -14.32 5.76 -12.85
CA GLY A 548 -12.91 6.12 -12.83
C GLY A 548 -12.41 6.58 -11.45
N GLY A 549 -13.25 7.25 -10.67
CA GLY A 549 -12.90 8.00 -9.46
C GLY A 549 -12.92 7.19 -8.16
N SER A 550 -12.69 7.88 -7.04
CA SER A 550 -12.64 7.30 -5.68
C SER A 550 -13.43 8.12 -4.64
N ASP A 551 -14.21 9.10 -5.10
CA ASP A 551 -15.01 9.96 -4.24
C ASP A 551 -16.43 9.37 -4.07
N PRO A 552 -16.83 8.98 -2.84
CA PRO A 552 -18.14 8.40 -2.56
C PRO A 552 -19.30 9.39 -2.77
N VAL A 553 -19.08 10.70 -2.66
CA VAL A 553 -20.13 11.71 -2.88
C VAL A 553 -20.56 11.75 -4.34
N GLN A 554 -19.64 11.45 -5.27
CA GLN A 554 -19.98 11.34 -6.70
C GLN A 554 -20.94 10.18 -6.97
N VAL A 555 -20.87 9.10 -6.18
CA VAL A 555 -21.87 8.02 -6.23
C VAL A 555 -23.23 8.51 -5.77
N GLU A 556 -23.29 9.24 -4.65
CA GLU A 556 -24.55 9.78 -4.15
C GLU A 556 -25.19 10.71 -5.19
N ILE A 557 -24.41 11.58 -5.84
CA ILE A 557 -24.84 12.47 -6.92
C ILE A 557 -25.38 11.67 -8.11
N LEU A 558 -24.59 10.71 -8.62
CA LEU A 558 -24.97 9.89 -9.77
C LEU A 558 -26.28 9.14 -9.49
N MET A 559 -26.38 8.49 -8.34
CA MET A 559 -27.51 7.62 -8.01
C MET A 559 -28.78 8.42 -7.75
N ASN A 560 -28.70 9.62 -7.18
CA ASN A 560 -29.85 10.52 -7.10
C ASN A 560 -30.28 11.00 -8.50
N ALA A 561 -29.34 11.49 -9.32
CA ALA A 561 -29.65 11.93 -10.69
C ALA A 561 -30.26 10.80 -11.53
N TRP A 562 -29.79 9.56 -11.35
CA TRP A 562 -30.30 8.37 -12.03
C TRP A 562 -31.78 8.09 -11.72
N VAL A 563 -32.23 8.38 -10.49
CA VAL A 563 -33.63 8.24 -10.08
C VAL A 563 -34.47 9.44 -10.53
N GLN A 564 -33.99 10.65 -10.29
CA GLN A 564 -34.74 11.89 -10.56
C GLN A 564 -34.96 12.12 -12.05
N GLN A 565 -33.94 11.84 -12.87
CA GLN A 565 -33.91 12.18 -14.29
C GLN A 565 -34.25 11.00 -15.21
N ALA A 566 -34.89 9.95 -14.70
CA ALA A 566 -35.20 8.76 -15.50
C ALA A 566 -36.01 9.04 -16.79
N ALA A 567 -36.74 10.17 -16.87
CA ALA A 567 -37.46 10.56 -18.09
C ALA A 567 -36.58 11.11 -19.23
N VAL A 568 -35.37 11.57 -18.95
CA VAL A 568 -34.48 12.13 -19.99
C VAL A 568 -33.64 11.04 -20.68
N PHE A 569 -33.78 9.78 -20.28
CA PHE A 569 -32.99 8.68 -20.81
C PHE A 569 -33.44 8.37 -22.25
N PRO A 570 -32.52 8.35 -23.23
CA PRO A 570 -32.86 8.04 -24.62
C PRO A 570 -33.21 6.55 -24.76
N ALA A 571 -33.91 6.17 -25.83
CA ALA A 571 -34.34 4.77 -26.01
C ALA A 571 -33.17 3.77 -26.07
N ASP A 572 -32.00 4.20 -26.52
CA ASP A 572 -30.77 3.43 -26.67
C ASP A 572 -29.79 3.57 -25.49
N TYR A 573 -30.20 4.20 -24.37
CA TYR A 573 -29.33 4.46 -23.22
C TYR A 573 -28.58 3.21 -22.71
N LYS A 574 -29.22 2.04 -22.84
CA LYS A 574 -28.62 0.76 -22.46
C LYS A 574 -27.40 0.41 -23.32
N ILE A 575 -27.52 0.58 -24.64
CA ILE A 575 -26.44 0.33 -25.60
C ILE A 575 -25.26 1.26 -25.30
N GLN A 576 -25.54 2.53 -25.03
CA GLN A 576 -24.50 3.50 -24.68
C GLN A 576 -23.73 3.11 -23.41
N LEU A 577 -24.39 2.49 -22.43
CA LEU A 577 -23.79 2.07 -21.16
C LEU A 577 -23.09 0.72 -21.18
N GLU A 578 -23.24 -0.10 -22.23
CA GLU A 578 -22.63 -1.43 -22.30
C GLU A 578 -21.11 -1.44 -21.98
N PRO A 579 -20.28 -0.49 -22.48
CA PRO A 579 -18.86 -0.45 -22.15
C PRO A 579 -18.60 -0.29 -20.65
N TYR A 580 -19.39 0.57 -19.99
CA TYR A 580 -19.27 0.85 -18.55
C TYR A 580 -19.79 -0.32 -17.70
N ILE A 581 -20.88 -0.96 -18.11
CA ILE A 581 -21.38 -2.17 -17.43
C ILE A 581 -20.36 -3.31 -17.54
N LYS A 582 -19.71 -3.46 -18.71
CA LYS A 582 -18.62 -4.43 -18.89
C LYS A 582 -17.41 -4.11 -18.02
N GLN A 583 -17.06 -2.83 -17.88
CA GLN A 583 -15.99 -2.40 -16.99
C GLN A 583 -16.33 -2.71 -15.52
N LEU A 584 -17.55 -2.39 -15.07
CA LEU A 584 -18.01 -2.67 -13.70
C LEU A 584 -18.06 -4.16 -13.36
N THR A 585 -18.45 -5.00 -14.32
CA THR A 585 -18.50 -6.47 -14.13
C THR A 585 -17.12 -7.14 -14.17
N GLY A 586 -16.12 -6.50 -14.78
CA GLY A 586 -14.75 -7.01 -14.86
C GLY A 586 -13.76 -6.37 -13.88
N ALA A 587 -14.13 -5.26 -13.23
CA ALA A 587 -13.26 -4.52 -12.32
C ALA A 587 -13.41 -4.99 -10.87
N TYR A 588 -12.32 -5.49 -10.28
CA TYR A 588 -12.21 -5.63 -8.83
C TYR A 588 -11.73 -4.30 -8.23
N ARG A 589 -12.47 -3.75 -7.27
CA ARG A 589 -12.02 -2.59 -6.47
C ARG A 589 -12.07 -2.90 -4.99
N GLU A 590 -11.01 -2.50 -4.31
CA GLU A 590 -10.80 -2.64 -2.87
C GLU A 590 -11.57 -1.55 -2.09
N SER A 591 -12.90 -1.44 -2.25
CA SER A 591 -13.73 -0.56 -1.41
C SER A 591 -15.13 -1.12 -1.24
N SER A 592 -15.60 -1.11 0.00
CA SER A 592 -16.89 -1.65 0.37
C SER A 592 -18.05 -0.78 -0.15
N TRP A 593 -17.97 0.56 -0.06
CA TRP A 593 -19.02 1.41 -0.63
C TRP A 593 -19.09 1.30 -2.16
N TYR A 594 -17.95 1.10 -2.82
CA TYR A 594 -17.93 0.93 -4.27
C TYR A 594 -18.60 -0.39 -4.68
N ASN A 595 -18.46 -1.44 -3.88
CA ASN A 595 -19.12 -2.71 -4.12
C ASN A 595 -20.64 -2.63 -3.90
N HIS A 596 -21.10 -1.86 -2.90
CA HIS A 596 -22.52 -1.52 -2.76
C HIS A 596 -23.05 -0.80 -4.01
N PHE A 597 -22.31 0.21 -4.49
CA PHE A 597 -22.65 0.95 -5.71
C PHE A 597 -22.69 0.06 -6.94
N SER A 598 -21.62 -0.68 -7.22
CA SER A 598 -21.50 -1.47 -8.44
C SER A 598 -22.60 -2.54 -8.51
N GLY A 599 -22.86 -3.22 -7.40
CA GLY A 599 -23.94 -4.19 -7.29
C GLY A 599 -25.32 -3.58 -7.53
N ALA A 600 -25.62 -2.44 -6.89
CA ALA A 600 -26.90 -1.74 -7.07
C ALA A 600 -27.07 -1.21 -8.50
N PHE A 601 -26.05 -0.57 -9.07
CA PHE A 601 -26.10 0.03 -10.40
C PHE A 601 -26.24 -1.02 -11.51
N ILE A 602 -25.46 -2.11 -11.43
CA ILE A 602 -25.58 -3.27 -12.34
C ILE A 602 -26.99 -3.88 -12.22
N ASN A 603 -27.52 -4.01 -11.01
CA ASN A 603 -28.86 -4.54 -10.82
C ASN A 603 -29.92 -3.62 -11.43
N MET A 604 -29.84 -2.31 -11.22
CA MET A 604 -30.76 -1.33 -11.82
C MET A 604 -30.72 -1.34 -13.35
N TYR A 605 -29.59 -1.72 -13.95
CA TYR A 605 -29.44 -1.90 -15.39
C TYR A 605 -30.13 -3.18 -15.90
N PHE A 606 -29.85 -4.34 -15.29
CA PHE A 606 -30.36 -5.65 -15.75
C PHE A 606 -31.76 -6.01 -15.25
N LYS A 607 -32.08 -5.61 -14.01
CA LYS A 607 -33.30 -5.95 -13.27
C LYS A 607 -33.90 -4.69 -12.61
N PRO A 608 -34.33 -3.68 -13.41
CA PRO A 608 -34.74 -2.36 -12.92
C PRO A 608 -35.90 -2.35 -11.91
N SER A 609 -36.68 -3.43 -11.83
CA SER A 609 -37.82 -3.60 -10.93
C SER A 609 -37.51 -4.36 -9.64
N VAL A 610 -36.23 -4.74 -9.43
CA VAL A 610 -35.81 -5.53 -8.26
C VAL A 610 -34.88 -4.68 -7.41
N VAL A 611 -35.09 -4.72 -6.09
CA VAL A 611 -34.18 -4.11 -5.12
C VAL A 611 -33.02 -5.08 -4.87
N TYR A 612 -31.81 -4.65 -5.20
CA TYR A 612 -30.58 -5.35 -4.83
C TYR A 612 -30.12 -4.97 -3.44
N LYS A 613 -29.67 -5.99 -2.70
CA LYS A 613 -28.96 -5.83 -1.42
C LYS A 613 -27.66 -6.61 -1.51
N ASP A 614 -26.55 -5.93 -1.22
CA ASP A 614 -25.28 -6.61 -1.06
C ASP A 614 -25.31 -7.43 0.25
N LYS A 615 -25.08 -8.74 0.13
CA LYS A 615 -25.08 -9.67 1.26
C LYS A 615 -23.66 -10.11 1.65
N ASP A 616 -22.64 -9.58 1.00
CA ASP A 616 -21.26 -9.91 1.34
C ASP A 616 -20.92 -9.41 2.75
N ARG A 617 -20.49 -10.34 3.61
CA ARG A 617 -20.20 -10.05 5.02
C ARG A 617 -19.01 -9.08 5.20
N HIS A 618 -18.09 -9.03 4.23
CA HIS A 618 -16.91 -8.19 4.27
C HIS A 618 -17.25 -6.76 3.87
N HIS A 619 -18.08 -6.57 2.83
CA HIS A 619 -18.56 -5.24 2.45
C HIS A 619 -19.51 -4.62 3.49
N ASN A 620 -20.18 -5.46 4.27
CA ASN A 620 -21.08 -5.06 5.35
C ASN A 620 -20.43 -5.11 6.73
N TYR A 621 -19.10 -5.23 6.80
CA TYR A 621 -18.40 -5.42 8.06
C TYR A 621 -18.45 -4.17 8.97
N SER A 622 -18.31 -2.97 8.40
CA SER A 622 -18.57 -1.70 9.08
C SER A 622 -20.04 -1.32 8.88
N LYS A 623 -20.72 -1.03 9.99
CA LYS A 623 -22.09 -0.54 9.97
C LYS A 623 -22.22 0.89 9.46
N TRP A 624 -21.12 1.66 9.45
CA TRP A 624 -21.10 2.98 8.80
C TRP A 624 -21.02 2.84 7.28
N VAL A 625 -20.10 2.03 6.78
CA VAL A 625 -19.95 1.85 5.33
C VAL A 625 -21.20 1.20 4.70
N SER A 626 -21.87 0.30 5.43
CA SER A 626 -23.12 -0.31 4.97
C SER A 626 -24.28 0.68 4.80
N LEU A 627 -24.18 1.91 5.35
CA LEU A 627 -25.21 2.94 5.12
C LEU A 627 -25.31 3.34 3.65
N MET A 628 -24.24 3.17 2.87
CA MET A 628 -24.28 3.37 1.41
C MET A 628 -25.28 2.39 0.80
N GLY A 629 -25.20 1.11 1.20
CA GLY A 629 -26.17 0.08 0.79
C GLY A 629 -27.61 0.47 1.14
N ASN A 630 -27.84 1.03 2.34
CA ASN A 630 -29.17 1.50 2.76
C ASN A 630 -29.69 2.67 1.90
N GLN A 631 -28.84 3.67 1.61
CA GLN A 631 -29.19 4.80 0.73
C GLN A 631 -29.52 4.31 -0.70
N LEU A 632 -28.71 3.39 -1.23
CA LEU A 632 -28.91 2.81 -2.56
C LEU A 632 -30.16 1.92 -2.63
N GLU A 633 -30.48 1.20 -1.55
CA GLU A 633 -31.74 0.46 -1.43
C GLU A 633 -32.95 1.42 -1.48
N LEU A 634 -32.88 2.55 -0.78
CA LEU A 634 -33.95 3.57 -0.80
C LEU A 634 -34.15 4.16 -2.20
N LEU A 635 -33.05 4.53 -2.88
CA LEU A 635 -33.11 5.05 -4.26
C LEU A 635 -33.65 4.04 -5.26
N GLN A 636 -33.30 2.76 -5.12
CA GLN A 636 -33.89 1.69 -5.94
C GLN A 636 -35.41 1.61 -5.74
N ARG A 637 -35.90 1.70 -4.51
CA ARG A 637 -37.35 1.72 -4.22
C ARG A 637 -38.02 2.94 -4.81
N TYR A 638 -37.43 4.13 -4.67
CA TYR A 638 -37.98 5.35 -5.28
C TYR A 638 -38.15 5.20 -6.78
N ARG A 639 -37.15 4.64 -7.46
CA ARG A 639 -37.25 4.37 -8.90
C ARG A 639 -38.38 3.41 -9.24
N ILE A 640 -38.54 2.33 -8.46
CA ILE A 640 -39.58 1.31 -8.67
C ILE A 640 -40.98 1.93 -8.45
N ASP A 641 -41.12 2.75 -7.42
CA ASP A 641 -42.38 3.38 -7.02
C ASP A 641 -42.68 4.66 -7.82
N GLY A 642 -41.80 5.06 -8.74
CA GLY A 642 -41.95 6.26 -9.57
C GLY A 642 -41.73 7.58 -8.81
N ILE A 643 -41.14 7.54 -7.62
CA ILE A 643 -40.78 8.71 -6.82
C ILE A 643 -39.53 9.36 -7.41
N ARG A 644 -39.61 10.67 -7.73
CA ARG A 644 -38.53 11.45 -8.37
C ARG A 644 -37.91 12.50 -7.46
N LEU A 645 -38.00 12.29 -6.15
CA LEU A 645 -37.43 13.19 -5.15
C LEU A 645 -35.99 12.77 -4.85
N PRO A 646 -35.08 13.73 -4.57
CA PRO A 646 -33.74 13.40 -4.09
C PRO A 646 -33.80 12.87 -2.66
N LEU A 647 -32.79 12.13 -2.22
CA LEU A 647 -32.57 11.87 -0.81
C LEU A 647 -32.38 13.18 -0.03
N LEU A 648 -32.83 13.22 1.21
CA LEU A 648 -32.61 14.35 2.10
C LEU A 648 -31.11 14.56 2.33
N SER A 649 -30.33 13.46 2.42
CA SER A 649 -28.89 13.49 2.69
C SER A 649 -28.01 13.90 1.51
N LEU A 650 -28.56 14.13 0.31
CA LEU A 650 -27.77 14.48 -0.88
C LEU A 650 -26.99 15.79 -0.66
N PRO A 651 -25.65 15.81 -0.64
CA PRO A 651 -24.87 17.02 -0.38
C PRO A 651 -25.15 18.14 -1.36
N THR A 652 -25.37 19.36 -0.86
CA THR A 652 -25.62 20.56 -1.67
C THR A 652 -24.35 21.35 -2.00
N HIS A 653 -23.33 21.23 -1.15
CA HIS A 653 -22.06 21.93 -1.27
C HIS A 653 -20.92 20.95 -1.00
N LYS A 654 -19.76 21.20 -1.62
CA LYS A 654 -18.56 20.42 -1.39
C LYS A 654 -18.03 20.61 0.05
N PRO A 655 -17.37 19.60 0.62
CA PRO A 655 -17.25 18.24 0.08
C PRO A 655 -18.48 17.37 0.35
N PHE A 656 -19.31 17.70 1.35
CA PHE A 656 -20.50 16.90 1.71
C PHE A 656 -21.60 17.71 2.44
N TRP A 657 -21.51 19.04 2.43
CA TRP A 657 -22.33 19.93 3.24
C TRP A 657 -23.75 20.11 2.69
N ILE A 658 -24.71 20.29 3.59
CA ILE A 658 -26.11 20.56 3.25
C ILE A 658 -26.51 21.95 3.74
N ALA A 659 -26.97 22.79 2.81
CA ALA A 659 -27.56 24.09 3.11
C ALA A 659 -28.92 23.88 3.81
N PRO A 660 -29.17 24.54 4.96
CA PRO A 660 -30.41 24.39 5.73
C PRO A 660 -31.68 24.62 4.92
N THR A 661 -31.70 25.67 4.09
CA THR A 661 -32.84 26.04 3.26
C THR A 661 -33.21 24.93 2.28
N VAL A 662 -32.22 24.30 1.65
CA VAL A 662 -32.43 23.20 0.69
C VAL A 662 -32.95 21.94 1.38
N LEU A 663 -32.48 21.63 2.60
CA LEU A 663 -33.02 20.52 3.38
C LEU A 663 -34.51 20.71 3.67
N VAL A 664 -34.90 21.89 4.16
CA VAL A 664 -36.31 22.20 4.47
C VAL A 664 -37.17 22.15 3.19
N GLN A 665 -36.67 22.67 2.07
CA GLN A 665 -37.36 22.58 0.77
C GLN A 665 -37.58 21.13 0.31
N ARG A 666 -36.58 20.25 0.48
CA ARG A 666 -36.73 18.81 0.17
C ARG A 666 -37.81 18.17 1.05
N ILE A 667 -37.84 18.50 2.35
CA ILE A 667 -38.86 17.99 3.28
C ILE A 667 -40.27 18.44 2.87
N LEU A 668 -40.43 19.70 2.48
CA LEU A 668 -41.70 20.21 1.96
C LEU A 668 -42.12 19.51 0.65
N ALA A 669 -41.17 19.22 -0.25
CA ALA A 669 -41.44 18.47 -1.48
C ALA A 669 -41.88 17.02 -1.19
N TYR A 670 -41.30 16.36 -0.18
CA TYR A 670 -41.73 15.04 0.28
C TYR A 670 -43.17 15.09 0.82
N GLN A 671 -43.47 16.10 1.63
CA GLN A 671 -44.81 16.33 2.16
C GLN A 671 -45.84 16.56 1.04
N GLU A 672 -45.51 17.36 0.04
CA GLU A 672 -46.38 17.64 -1.11
C GLU A 672 -46.65 16.37 -1.94
N ALA A 673 -45.62 15.55 -2.15
CA ALA A 673 -45.73 14.28 -2.87
C ALA A 673 -46.35 13.13 -2.05
N GLY A 674 -46.63 13.34 -0.75
CA GLY A 674 -47.13 12.29 0.14
C GLY A 674 -46.13 11.16 0.41
N VAL A 675 -44.83 11.41 0.27
CA VAL A 675 -43.76 10.43 0.49
C VAL A 675 -43.32 10.46 1.95
N LYS A 676 -43.39 9.33 2.65
CA LYS A 676 -42.93 9.22 4.06
C LYS A 676 -41.41 9.47 4.13
N ILE A 677 -41.00 10.33 5.05
CA ILE A 677 -39.58 10.61 5.31
C ILE A 677 -38.90 9.35 5.86
N ASN A 678 -37.76 8.99 5.28
CA ASN A 678 -36.88 7.97 5.84
C ASN A 678 -36.04 8.58 6.96
N LEU A 679 -36.18 8.09 8.19
CA LEU A 679 -35.54 8.69 9.37
C LEU A 679 -34.02 8.50 9.40
N LEU A 680 -33.48 7.46 8.76
CA LEU A 680 -32.03 7.26 8.65
C LEU A 680 -31.44 8.29 7.67
N ASP A 681 -32.09 8.49 6.51
CA ASP A 681 -31.73 9.53 5.55
C ASP A 681 -31.79 10.93 6.19
N LEU A 682 -32.85 11.22 6.96
CA LEU A 682 -32.95 12.46 7.74
C LEU A 682 -31.80 12.61 8.74
N SER A 683 -31.38 11.54 9.42
CA SER A 683 -30.28 11.59 10.39
C SER A 683 -28.95 11.94 9.73
N ILE A 684 -28.65 11.34 8.57
CA ILE A 684 -27.46 11.67 7.77
C ILE A 684 -27.55 13.11 7.27
N ALA A 685 -28.72 13.54 6.80
CA ALA A 685 -28.94 14.91 6.34
C ALA A 685 -28.66 15.93 7.44
N LEU A 686 -29.26 15.76 8.62
CA LEU A 686 -29.06 16.63 9.77
C LEU A 686 -27.58 16.65 10.22
N SER A 687 -26.88 15.51 10.14
CA SER A 687 -25.44 15.47 10.47
C SER A 687 -24.57 16.28 9.49
N ARG A 688 -25.00 16.41 8.23
CA ARG A 688 -24.33 17.19 7.17
C ARG A 688 -24.82 18.65 7.09
N THR A 689 -25.89 19.02 7.79
CA THR A 689 -26.45 20.37 7.75
C THR A 689 -25.72 21.31 8.71
N VAL A 690 -25.15 22.39 8.18
CA VAL A 690 -24.45 23.43 8.95
C VAL A 690 -25.38 24.56 9.37
N ARG A 691 -25.03 25.31 10.42
CA ARG A 691 -25.84 26.45 10.91
C ARG A 691 -25.47 27.75 10.19
N GLU A 692 -25.51 27.74 8.87
CA GLU A 692 -25.18 28.88 7.99
C GLU A 692 -26.39 29.27 7.15
N ASP A 693 -26.42 30.52 6.68
CA ASP A 693 -27.45 31.06 5.77
C ASP A 693 -28.91 30.79 6.23
N LEU A 694 -29.19 31.04 7.51
CA LEU A 694 -30.49 30.76 8.17
C LEU A 694 -31.60 31.80 7.89
N GLU A 695 -31.39 32.71 6.95
CA GLU A 695 -32.32 33.80 6.67
C GLU A 695 -33.70 33.26 6.23
N ARG A 696 -34.77 33.70 6.90
CA ARG A 696 -36.18 33.32 6.62
C ARG A 696 -36.49 31.82 6.76
N ILE A 697 -35.60 31.03 7.37
CA ILE A 697 -35.79 29.58 7.46
C ILE A 697 -36.94 29.20 8.39
N GLU A 698 -37.20 29.98 9.44
CA GLU A 698 -38.31 29.77 10.38
C GLU A 698 -39.66 29.73 9.65
N THR A 699 -39.88 30.66 8.71
CA THR A 699 -41.10 30.71 7.88
C THR A 699 -41.24 29.50 6.96
N LEU A 700 -40.13 28.89 6.53
CA LEU A 700 -40.16 27.64 5.76
C LEU A 700 -40.46 26.44 6.67
N ILE A 701 -39.87 26.42 7.87
CA ILE A 701 -40.08 25.37 8.88
C ILE A 701 -41.54 25.33 9.34
N GLU A 702 -42.19 26.48 9.52
CA GLU A 702 -43.62 26.59 9.85
C GLU A 702 -44.58 25.95 8.83
N GLN A 703 -44.12 25.72 7.59
CA GLN A 703 -44.93 25.07 6.54
C GLN A 703 -44.93 23.54 6.64
N ILE A 704 -44.07 22.97 7.49
CA ILE A 704 -44.01 21.53 7.75
C ILE A 704 -45.20 21.15 8.65
N LYS A 705 -46.06 20.25 8.16
CA LYS A 705 -47.28 19.80 8.86
C LYS A 705 -46.98 18.86 10.03
N GLU A 706 -45.89 18.08 9.94
CA GLU A 706 -45.51 17.13 10.98
C GLU A 706 -44.68 17.83 12.07
N GLN A 707 -45.31 18.09 13.23
CA GLN A 707 -44.70 18.82 14.34
C GLN A 707 -43.35 18.22 14.79
N GLN A 708 -43.21 16.90 14.77
CA GLN A 708 -41.99 16.22 15.18
C GLN A 708 -40.80 16.52 14.25
N VAL A 709 -41.06 16.67 12.95
CA VAL A 709 -40.07 17.08 11.96
C VAL A 709 -39.71 18.56 12.15
N GLN A 710 -40.71 19.41 12.41
CA GLN A 710 -40.51 20.83 12.70
C GLN A 710 -39.58 21.03 13.91
N ASP A 711 -39.90 20.36 15.02
CA ASP A 711 -39.16 20.49 16.29
C ASP A 711 -37.69 20.03 16.14
N VAL A 712 -37.43 18.90 15.46
CA VAL A 712 -36.05 18.39 15.32
C VAL A 712 -35.18 19.27 14.43
N ILE A 713 -35.77 19.86 13.38
CA ILE A 713 -35.05 20.79 12.49
C ILE A 713 -34.79 22.10 13.23
N GLY A 714 -35.80 22.62 13.95
CA GLY A 714 -35.66 23.81 14.79
C GLY A 714 -34.52 23.65 15.80
N TYR A 715 -34.43 22.49 16.46
CA TYR A 715 -33.33 22.18 17.37
C TYR A 715 -31.97 22.02 16.66
N ALA A 716 -31.91 21.25 15.57
CA ALA A 716 -30.67 21.03 14.83
C ALA A 716 -30.05 22.35 14.36
N LEU A 717 -30.88 23.27 13.87
CA LEU A 717 -30.47 24.60 13.40
C LEU A 717 -30.23 25.62 14.53
N GLY A 718 -30.49 25.26 15.78
CA GLY A 718 -30.27 26.11 16.95
C GLY A 718 -31.34 27.19 17.17
N LEU A 719 -32.53 27.01 16.62
CA LEU A 719 -33.67 27.93 16.71
C LEU A 719 -34.58 27.63 17.91
N GLU A 720 -34.69 26.34 18.28
CA GLU A 720 -35.57 25.87 19.35
C GLU A 720 -34.84 24.96 20.34
N PRO A 721 -35.30 24.85 21.61
CA PRO A 721 -34.76 23.89 22.55
C PRO A 721 -35.19 22.44 22.20
N MET A 722 -34.50 21.46 22.78
CA MET A 722 -34.84 20.05 22.60
C MET A 722 -36.20 19.73 23.23
N LYS A 723 -37.09 19.05 22.49
CA LYS A 723 -38.47 18.72 22.90
C LYS A 723 -38.76 17.21 22.93
N VAL A 724 -37.74 16.40 23.25
CA VAL A 724 -37.87 14.93 23.25
C VAL A 724 -38.84 14.48 24.34
N GLN A 725 -39.95 13.83 23.95
CA GLN A 725 -40.89 13.22 24.89
C GLN A 725 -40.54 11.73 25.11
N GLN A 726 -40.24 11.34 26.35
CA GLN A 726 -40.04 9.94 26.71
C GLN A 726 -41.38 9.26 27.00
N GLN A 727 -41.73 8.22 26.25
CA GLN A 727 -42.87 7.35 26.58
C GLN A 727 -42.40 6.08 27.28
N SER A 728 -43.18 5.61 28.27
CA SER A 728 -42.88 4.38 29.02
C SER A 728 -43.11 3.13 28.15
N TRP A 729 -42.02 2.56 27.63
CA TRP A 729 -41.99 1.49 26.62
C TRP A 729 -42.30 0.07 27.14
N LEU A 730 -42.30 -0.15 28.46
CA LEU A 730 -42.43 -1.49 29.10
C LEU A 730 -43.75 -2.25 28.84
N LYS A 731 -44.70 -1.73 28.06
CA LYS A 731 -46.04 -2.34 27.94
C LYS A 731 -46.37 -3.09 26.65
N ASN A 732 -45.65 -2.97 25.53
CA ASN A 732 -45.98 -3.71 24.30
C ASN A 732 -44.74 -3.86 23.38
N LEU A 733 -44.16 -5.06 23.26
CA LEU A 733 -42.91 -5.29 22.51
C LEU A 733 -43.13 -5.73 21.03
N LEU A 734 -44.29 -5.48 20.43
CA LEU A 734 -44.70 -6.15 19.17
C LEU A 734 -45.41 -5.26 18.14
N SER A 735 -45.40 -3.92 18.25
CA SER A 735 -46.08 -3.05 17.26
C SER A 735 -45.13 -2.25 16.37
N SER A 736 -45.53 -1.97 15.13
CA SER A 736 -44.81 -1.07 14.20
C SER A 736 -44.75 0.39 14.67
N LYS A 737 -45.58 0.78 15.64
CA LYS A 737 -45.54 2.11 16.26
C LYS A 737 -44.34 2.25 17.21
N ASP A 738 -43.85 1.15 17.79
CA ASP A 738 -42.72 1.17 18.72
C ASP A 738 -41.38 1.37 17.98
N SER A 739 -41.23 0.80 16.77
CA SER A 739 -40.04 1.00 15.95
C SER A 739 -39.87 2.44 15.44
N ASP A 740 -40.98 3.11 15.08
CA ASP A 740 -40.95 4.50 14.62
C ASP A 740 -40.58 5.46 15.77
N HIS A 741 -41.07 5.22 16.99
CA HIS A 741 -40.67 6.01 18.16
C HIS A 741 -39.18 5.85 18.48
N MET A 742 -38.65 4.61 18.47
CA MET A 742 -37.22 4.35 18.68
C MET A 742 -36.37 5.09 17.66
N ASN A 743 -36.72 5.00 16.38
CA ASN A 743 -36.00 5.67 15.30
C ASN A 743 -36.00 7.20 15.47
N TRP A 744 -37.10 7.79 15.91
CA TRP A 744 -37.13 9.21 16.22
C TRP A 744 -36.19 9.61 17.36
N ILE A 745 -36.10 8.82 18.44
CA ILE A 745 -35.13 9.07 19.51
C ILE A 745 -33.69 9.06 18.95
N GLY A 746 -33.37 8.15 18.02
CA GLY A 746 -32.06 8.13 17.38
C GLY A 746 -31.78 9.33 16.46
N VAL A 747 -32.79 9.89 15.78
CA VAL A 747 -32.66 11.14 15.01
C VAL A 747 -32.29 12.30 15.94
N TRP A 748 -33.01 12.43 17.07
CA TRP A 748 -32.74 13.44 18.09
C TRP A 748 -31.33 13.29 18.68
N ALA A 749 -30.92 12.06 19.02
CA ALA A 749 -29.58 11.79 19.54
C ALA A 749 -28.48 12.12 18.51
N THR A 750 -28.70 11.84 17.22
CA THR A 750 -27.80 12.26 16.15
C THR A 750 -27.69 13.78 16.10
N ALA A 751 -28.80 14.51 15.98
CA ALA A 751 -28.80 15.98 15.92
C ALA A 751 -28.13 16.63 17.14
N ALA A 752 -28.42 16.12 18.34
CA ALA A 752 -27.84 16.59 19.59
C ALA A 752 -26.32 16.40 19.61
N ARG A 753 -25.82 15.20 19.29
CA ARG A 753 -24.38 14.93 19.32
C ARG A 753 -23.60 15.59 18.18
N THR A 754 -24.24 15.88 17.04
CA THR A 754 -23.66 16.67 15.94
C THR A 754 -23.30 18.08 16.38
N HIS A 755 -24.20 18.78 17.06
CA HIS A 755 -24.03 20.21 17.36
C HIS A 755 -23.59 20.52 18.80
N HIS A 756 -23.74 19.57 19.73
CA HIS A 756 -23.41 19.76 21.14
C HIS A 756 -22.48 18.63 21.62
N ARG A 757 -21.23 18.70 21.16
CA ARG A 757 -20.22 17.63 21.27
C ARG A 757 -19.99 17.17 22.71
N ASP A 758 -19.80 18.10 23.65
CA ASP A 758 -19.47 17.80 25.06
C ASP A 758 -20.68 17.78 26.01
N ALA A 759 -21.90 17.99 25.51
CA ALA A 759 -23.08 18.10 26.37
C ALA A 759 -23.54 16.75 26.93
N TYR A 760 -24.12 16.79 28.14
CA TYR A 760 -24.88 15.70 28.74
C TYR A 760 -26.37 15.87 28.44
N PHE A 761 -27.03 14.78 28.07
CA PHE A 761 -28.47 14.72 27.77
C PHE A 761 -29.14 13.65 28.63
N GLU A 762 -29.97 14.09 29.58
CA GLU A 762 -30.72 13.19 30.47
C GLU A 762 -31.72 12.33 29.66
N GLU A 763 -32.24 12.89 28.57
CA GLU A 763 -33.21 12.28 27.68
C GLU A 763 -32.69 11.01 27.00
N PHE A 764 -31.36 10.88 26.84
CA PHE A 764 -30.72 9.70 26.25
C PHE A 764 -30.05 8.80 27.29
N SER A 765 -30.14 9.13 28.59
CA SER A 765 -29.65 8.30 29.69
C SER A 765 -30.56 7.11 30.02
N LYS A 766 -31.74 7.05 29.39
CA LYS A 766 -32.77 6.03 29.59
C LYS A 766 -32.97 5.23 28.30
N GLU A 767 -33.65 4.10 28.42
CA GLU A 767 -34.03 3.25 27.29
C GLU A 767 -34.80 4.05 26.22
N PRO A 768 -34.56 3.82 24.91
CA PRO A 768 -33.81 2.70 24.31
C PRO A 768 -32.30 2.97 24.09
N LEU A 769 -31.79 4.14 24.49
CA LEU A 769 -30.38 4.52 24.31
C LEU A 769 -29.55 4.37 25.58
N ALA A 770 -30.13 3.81 26.64
CA ALA A 770 -29.41 3.49 27.86
C ALA A 770 -28.18 2.63 27.54
N ASN A 771 -27.02 3.06 28.05
CA ASN A 771 -25.72 2.40 27.86
C ASN A 771 -25.17 2.37 26.42
N ILE A 772 -25.83 3.02 25.45
CA ILE A 772 -25.28 3.18 24.10
C ILE A 772 -24.19 4.28 24.12
N PRO A 773 -22.95 3.99 23.68
CA PRO A 773 -21.88 4.99 23.61
C PRO A 773 -22.28 6.25 22.85
N PHE A 774 -21.78 7.40 23.30
CA PHE A 774 -22.02 8.73 22.73
C PHE A 774 -23.47 9.27 22.83
N ALA A 775 -24.45 8.47 23.26
CA ALA A 775 -25.85 8.92 23.29
C ALA A 775 -26.06 10.03 24.34
N ALA A 776 -26.00 9.70 25.63
CA ALA A 776 -26.19 10.65 26.72
C ALA A 776 -25.03 11.65 26.87
N GLN A 777 -23.80 11.21 26.65
CA GLN A 777 -22.58 12.02 26.85
C GLN A 777 -21.43 11.52 25.96
N PRO A 778 -20.33 12.28 25.80
CA PRO A 778 -19.11 11.79 25.15
C PRO A 778 -18.64 10.46 25.76
N PHE A 779 -18.22 9.52 24.91
CA PHE A 779 -17.69 8.25 25.36
C PHE A 779 -16.16 8.31 25.43
N ARG A 780 -15.61 8.40 26.64
CA ARG A 780 -14.16 8.52 26.89
C ARG A 780 -13.67 7.41 27.83
N PRO A 781 -13.62 6.15 27.36
CA PRO A 781 -13.13 5.03 28.16
C PRO A 781 -11.64 5.19 28.50
N ALA A 782 -11.20 4.54 29.57
CA ALA A 782 -9.79 4.57 29.97
C ALA A 782 -8.93 3.86 28.91
N LEU A 783 -7.86 4.55 28.49
CA LEU A 783 -6.89 4.06 27.52
C LEU A 783 -5.83 3.19 28.20
N LYS A 784 -5.51 2.06 27.61
CA LYS A 784 -4.46 1.14 28.09
C LYS A 784 -3.53 0.74 26.98
N ILE A 785 -2.28 0.48 27.34
CA ILE A 785 -1.29 -0.14 26.46
C ILE A 785 -0.85 -1.43 27.12
N GLU A 786 -1.07 -2.56 26.44
CA GLU A 786 -0.86 -3.89 26.99
C GLU A 786 -0.02 -4.75 26.03
N PRO A 787 0.92 -5.56 26.56
CA PRO A 787 1.74 -6.44 25.73
C PRO A 787 0.89 -7.53 25.10
N THR A 788 1.15 -7.84 23.83
CA THR A 788 0.45 -8.91 23.12
C THR A 788 1.40 -10.03 22.71
N TYR A 789 0.88 -11.26 22.68
CA TYR A 789 1.64 -12.47 22.36
C TYR A 789 0.85 -13.33 21.36
N TYR A 790 1.53 -14.08 20.49
CA TYR A 790 0.93 -15.13 19.68
C TYR A 790 1.65 -16.46 19.90
N ASN A 791 0.98 -17.57 19.59
CA ASN A 791 1.60 -18.89 19.65
C ASN A 791 2.38 -19.14 18.34
N GLY A 792 3.71 -19.00 18.39
CA GLY A 792 4.60 -19.35 17.29
C GLY A 792 5.00 -20.82 17.39
N TYR A 793 4.95 -21.57 16.28
CA TYR A 793 5.49 -22.94 16.27
C TYR A 793 7.00 -22.89 16.10
N ASN A 794 7.71 -23.31 17.13
CA ASN A 794 9.14 -23.47 17.13
C ASN A 794 9.45 -24.84 16.49
N TYR A 795 9.85 -24.84 15.21
CA TYR A 795 10.12 -26.07 14.40
C TYR A 795 11.22 -26.97 14.97
N THR A 796 11.95 -26.42 15.91
CA THR A 796 13.15 -26.91 16.55
C THR A 796 12.83 -27.66 17.83
N THR A 797 12.08 -27.02 18.74
CA THR A 797 11.56 -27.68 19.94
C THR A 797 10.35 -28.54 19.59
N ARG A 798 9.81 -28.39 18.37
CA ARG A 798 8.55 -28.96 17.90
C ARG A 798 7.39 -28.61 18.84
N LYS A 799 7.43 -27.41 19.40
CA LYS A 799 6.45 -26.90 20.38
C LYS A 799 5.93 -25.53 19.95
N SER A 800 4.70 -25.25 20.33
CA SER A 800 4.15 -23.90 20.26
C SER A 800 4.60 -23.11 21.48
N GLU A 801 5.19 -21.94 21.27
CA GLU A 801 5.69 -21.05 22.30
C GLU A 801 5.02 -19.68 22.17
N GLN A 802 4.81 -18.98 23.29
CA GLN A 802 4.32 -17.60 23.25
C GLN A 802 5.43 -16.66 22.80
N VAL A 803 5.21 -16.01 21.66
CA VAL A 803 6.10 -15.02 21.07
C VAL A 803 5.49 -13.64 21.27
N TYR A 804 6.25 -12.75 21.92
CA TYR A 804 5.88 -11.34 22.08
C TYR A 804 5.76 -10.66 20.71
N ASN A 805 4.69 -9.88 20.54
CA ASN A 805 4.31 -9.27 19.26
C ASN A 805 3.92 -7.80 19.42
N GLY A 806 4.61 -7.09 20.32
CA GLY A 806 4.40 -5.66 20.53
C GLY A 806 3.27 -5.32 21.51
N ASP A 807 3.29 -4.07 21.94
CA ASP A 807 2.30 -3.49 22.83
C ASP A 807 1.13 -2.91 22.03
N LYS A 808 -0.09 -3.15 22.50
CA LYS A 808 -1.33 -2.74 21.86
C LYS A 808 -2.07 -1.70 22.69
N LEU A 809 -2.39 -0.59 22.04
CA LEU A 809 -3.33 0.41 22.50
C LEU A 809 -4.76 -0.16 22.47
N SER A 810 -5.47 -0.04 23.58
CA SER A 810 -6.81 -0.61 23.76
C SER A 810 -7.72 0.27 24.60
N TYR A 811 -9.03 0.14 24.33
CA TYR A 811 -10.12 0.63 25.14
C TYR A 811 -10.97 -0.54 25.61
N HIS A 812 -11.61 -0.40 26.76
CA HIS A 812 -12.71 -1.27 27.13
C HIS A 812 -13.99 -0.83 26.41
N PHE A 813 -14.50 -1.67 25.51
CA PHE A 813 -15.74 -1.40 24.79
C PHE A 813 -16.92 -2.12 25.46
N PRO A 814 -18.12 -1.51 25.46
CA PRO A 814 -19.29 -2.20 25.97
C PRO A 814 -19.63 -3.41 25.11
N ALA A 815 -20.33 -4.38 25.70
CA ALA A 815 -20.89 -5.51 24.96
C ALA A 815 -21.83 -5.02 23.85
N PHE A 816 -21.95 -5.82 22.78
CA PHE A 816 -22.85 -5.49 21.69
C PHE A 816 -24.30 -5.35 22.19
N GLN A 817 -24.85 -4.15 22.05
CA GLN A 817 -26.27 -3.86 22.24
C GLN A 817 -26.84 -3.37 20.91
N GLN A 818 -28.02 -3.87 20.54
CA GLN A 818 -28.72 -3.39 19.36
C GLN A 818 -29.24 -1.97 19.64
N GLY A 819 -28.44 -0.96 19.30
CA GLY A 819 -28.89 0.43 19.36
C GLY A 819 -29.84 0.79 18.21
N VAL A 820 -30.32 2.03 18.23
CA VAL A 820 -31.25 2.56 17.22
C VAL A 820 -30.51 2.79 15.90
N GLU A 821 -31.14 2.41 14.77
CA GLU A 821 -30.53 2.51 13.44
C GLU A 821 -30.26 3.96 13.01
N THR A 822 -31.08 4.91 13.42
CA THR A 822 -30.97 6.34 13.10
C THR A 822 -29.90 7.07 13.93
N PHE A 823 -29.37 6.46 15.00
CA PHE A 823 -28.27 7.06 15.76
C PHE A 823 -26.92 6.75 15.11
N LEU A 824 -26.22 7.78 14.62
CA LEU A 824 -25.00 7.60 13.82
C LEU A 824 -23.74 7.30 14.64
N TYR A 825 -23.60 7.87 15.84
CA TYR A 825 -22.32 7.93 16.57
C TYR A 825 -21.92 6.64 17.33
N HIS A 826 -22.74 5.59 17.31
CA HIS A 826 -22.46 4.33 18.03
C HIS A 826 -22.21 3.13 17.14
N LYS A 827 -22.46 3.23 15.83
CA LYS A 827 -22.74 2.06 14.96
C LYS A 827 -21.71 0.95 15.03
N ASP A 828 -20.42 1.27 15.12
CA ASP A 828 -19.33 0.30 15.26
C ASP A 828 -18.60 0.36 16.62
N ILE A 829 -19.12 1.10 17.61
CA ILE A 829 -18.49 1.29 18.93
C ILE A 829 -18.99 0.23 19.92
N PHE A 830 -18.53 -1.01 19.76
CA PHE A 830 -18.85 -2.12 20.67
C PHE A 830 -17.81 -3.24 20.60
N ASN A 831 -17.77 -4.08 21.63
CA ASN A 831 -16.87 -5.23 21.69
C ASN A 831 -17.32 -6.35 20.72
N ARG A 832 -16.40 -6.79 19.84
CA ARG A 832 -16.59 -7.90 18.89
C ARG A 832 -15.94 -9.23 19.35
N GLY A 833 -15.71 -9.42 20.65
CA GLY A 833 -15.11 -10.61 21.25
C GLY A 833 -13.99 -10.28 22.26
N ASN A 834 -12.73 -10.52 21.89
CA ASN A 834 -11.52 -10.31 22.72
C ASN A 834 -11.19 -8.81 22.97
N ASP A 835 -12.19 -7.96 23.22
CA ASP A 835 -12.05 -6.50 23.34
C ASP A 835 -11.32 -5.88 22.12
N SER A 836 -11.48 -6.49 20.94
CA SER A 836 -10.86 -6.03 19.70
C SER A 836 -11.91 -5.49 18.73
N LEU A 837 -11.77 -4.21 18.37
CA LEU A 837 -12.22 -3.71 17.07
C LEU A 837 -11.31 -4.30 15.99
N LEU A 838 -11.87 -5.06 15.06
CA LEU A 838 -11.11 -5.47 13.88
C LEU A 838 -11.48 -4.48 12.77
N SER A 839 -10.51 -3.79 12.17
CA SER A 839 -10.75 -2.97 10.97
C SER A 839 -10.08 -3.59 9.74
N TYR A 840 -9.76 -4.88 9.80
CA TYR A 840 -9.04 -5.58 8.72
C TYR A 840 -9.76 -5.49 7.36
N TYR A 841 -11.09 -5.31 7.37
CA TYR A 841 -11.91 -5.17 6.15
C TYR A 841 -12.17 -3.71 5.74
N LEU A 842 -11.55 -2.73 6.41
CA LEU A 842 -11.70 -1.32 6.07
C LEU A 842 -10.66 -0.91 5.03
N TYR A 843 -11.14 -0.44 3.88
CA TYR A 843 -10.27 0.04 2.82
C TYR A 843 -10.04 1.55 2.87
N ARG A 844 -8.96 2.01 2.22
CA ARG A 844 -8.57 3.44 2.18
C ARG A 844 -9.72 4.34 1.71
N ALA A 845 -10.40 3.92 0.65
CA ALA A 845 -11.51 4.67 0.06
C ALA A 845 -12.78 4.67 0.93
N ASP A 846 -12.90 3.80 1.94
CA ASP A 846 -14.08 3.77 2.81
C ASP A 846 -14.07 4.91 3.84
N VAL A 847 -12.89 5.43 4.19
CA VAL A 847 -12.73 6.48 5.21
C VAL A 847 -13.41 7.81 4.84
N PRO A 848 -13.23 8.38 3.62
CA PRO A 848 -13.92 9.61 3.22
C PRO A 848 -15.45 9.48 3.31
N TYR A 849 -16.01 8.32 2.96
CA TYR A 849 -17.46 8.10 3.09
C TYR A 849 -17.88 8.14 4.56
N MET A 850 -17.16 7.43 5.43
CA MET A 850 -17.46 7.43 6.87
C MET A 850 -17.36 8.83 7.49
N TYR A 851 -16.36 9.61 7.09
CA TYR A 851 -16.22 11.00 7.52
C TYR A 851 -17.41 11.86 7.05
N SER A 852 -17.84 11.69 5.79
CA SER A 852 -18.97 12.43 5.24
C SER A 852 -20.30 12.20 5.98
N LEU A 853 -20.43 11.09 6.73
CA LEU A 853 -21.63 10.78 7.51
C LEU A 853 -21.71 11.57 8.83
N MET A 854 -20.58 12.04 9.35
CA MET A 854 -20.48 12.74 10.64
C MET A 854 -19.42 13.85 10.65
N PRO A 855 -19.44 14.78 9.69
CA PRO A 855 -18.33 15.70 9.48
C PRO A 855 -18.19 16.76 10.58
N GLN A 856 -19.26 17.06 11.32
CA GLN A 856 -19.25 18.07 12.39
C GLN A 856 -18.82 17.50 13.74
N ASN A 857 -18.80 16.18 13.94
CA ASN A 857 -18.31 15.56 15.17
C ASN A 857 -17.67 14.21 14.85
N THR A 858 -16.34 14.16 14.89
CA THR A 858 -15.61 12.98 14.47
C THR A 858 -15.18 12.07 15.60
N GLU A 859 -15.53 12.36 16.86
CA GLU A 859 -14.93 11.70 18.03
C GLU A 859 -15.15 10.18 17.99
N SER A 860 -16.34 9.73 17.59
CA SER A 860 -16.65 8.31 17.43
C SER A 860 -15.89 7.64 16.27
N LEU A 861 -15.75 8.34 15.14
CA LEU A 861 -15.01 7.86 13.97
C LEU A 861 -13.50 7.78 14.29
N SER A 862 -12.94 8.82 14.89
CA SER A 862 -11.56 8.89 15.35
C SER A 862 -11.22 7.74 16.30
N MET A 863 -12.10 7.43 17.25
CA MET A 863 -11.92 6.31 18.17
C MET A 863 -11.88 4.97 17.42
N PHE A 864 -12.83 4.74 16.52
CA PHE A 864 -12.89 3.51 15.72
C PHE A 864 -11.66 3.34 14.83
N LEU A 865 -11.26 4.41 14.13
CA LEU A 865 -10.10 4.39 13.23
C LEU A 865 -8.79 4.27 14.00
N THR A 866 -8.64 4.89 15.17
CA THR A 866 -7.45 4.72 16.02
C THR A 866 -7.28 3.26 16.40
N MET A 867 -8.34 2.61 16.91
CA MET A 867 -8.24 1.21 17.34
C MET A 867 -8.09 0.24 16.16
N GLY A 868 -8.69 0.56 15.02
CA GLY A 868 -8.58 -0.25 13.82
C GLY A 868 -7.21 -0.17 13.16
N LEU A 869 -6.74 1.04 12.91
CA LEU A 869 -5.60 1.32 12.03
C LEU A 869 -4.31 1.61 12.80
N ASN A 870 -4.42 2.13 14.03
CA ASN A 870 -3.33 2.60 14.87
C ASN A 870 -3.36 1.99 16.29
N SER A 871 -3.92 0.78 16.49
CA SER A 871 -3.86 0.13 17.81
C SER A 871 -2.47 -0.39 18.14
N LYS A 872 -1.59 -0.57 17.15
CA LYS A 872 -0.15 -0.74 17.35
C LYS A 872 0.59 0.11 16.35
N SER A 873 1.81 0.52 16.69
CA SER A 873 2.68 1.28 15.80
C SER A 873 3.16 0.49 14.55
N ASP A 874 3.02 -0.83 14.55
CA ASP A 874 3.36 -1.73 13.45
C ASP A 874 2.14 -2.37 12.76
N ILE A 875 0.93 -2.12 13.26
CA ILE A 875 -0.32 -2.42 12.57
C ILE A 875 -0.63 -1.29 11.58
N GLY A 876 -1.28 -1.62 10.47
CA GLY A 876 -1.81 -0.64 9.54
C GLY A 876 -1.71 -1.07 8.07
N GLY A 877 -2.01 -0.11 7.22
CA GLY A 877 -1.90 -0.13 5.76
C GLY A 877 -2.12 1.29 5.23
N LYS A 878 -2.20 1.46 3.89
CA LYS A 878 -2.43 2.78 3.26
C LYS A 878 -3.69 3.51 3.75
N SER A 879 -4.63 2.81 4.38
CA SER A 879 -5.87 3.37 4.95
C SER A 879 -5.61 4.39 6.07
N SER A 880 -4.52 4.28 6.83
CA SER A 880 -4.27 5.20 7.96
C SER A 880 -3.99 6.63 7.51
N ALA A 881 -3.41 6.81 6.32
CA ALA A 881 -3.17 8.13 5.74
C ALA A 881 -4.47 8.81 5.29
N ALA A 882 -5.52 8.04 4.92
CA ALA A 882 -6.78 8.61 4.42
C ALA A 882 -7.46 9.50 5.46
N TYR A 883 -7.47 9.08 6.73
CA TYR A 883 -8.12 9.91 7.75
C TYR A 883 -7.32 11.19 8.07
N LEU A 884 -5.99 11.11 8.02
CA LEU A 884 -5.15 12.31 8.14
C LEU A 884 -5.40 13.29 6.97
N GLN A 885 -5.68 12.78 5.76
CA GLN A 885 -6.07 13.63 4.63
C GLN A 885 -7.38 14.39 4.93
N GLU A 886 -8.35 13.75 5.58
CA GLU A 886 -9.58 14.44 6.01
C GLU A 886 -9.30 15.52 7.09
N MET A 887 -8.26 15.36 7.91
CA MET A 887 -7.85 16.35 8.92
C MET A 887 -7.25 17.63 8.31
N LEU A 888 -6.87 17.61 7.03
CA LEU A 888 -6.36 18.79 6.31
C LEU A 888 -7.44 19.80 5.94
N ASN A 889 -8.73 19.41 5.97
CA ASN A 889 -9.81 20.37 5.78
C ASN A 889 -9.71 21.47 6.86
N ASP A 890 -9.79 22.73 6.45
CA ASP A 890 -9.71 23.91 7.34
C ASP A 890 -10.82 23.94 8.39
N PHE A 891 -12.00 23.40 8.05
CA PHE A 891 -13.13 23.21 8.94
C PHE A 891 -13.02 21.96 9.84
N PHE A 892 -11.98 21.12 9.70
CA PHE A 892 -11.82 19.93 10.54
C PHE A 892 -11.54 20.35 11.98
N HIS A 893 -12.37 19.85 12.90
CA HIS A 893 -12.25 20.12 14.32
C HIS A 893 -11.50 19.01 15.05
N PHE A 894 -10.38 19.35 15.70
CA PHE A 894 -9.62 18.40 16.50
C PHE A 894 -10.26 18.15 17.87
N ASP A 895 -11.02 17.06 17.98
CA ASP A 895 -11.48 16.49 19.24
C ASP A 895 -10.39 15.64 19.95
N ASP A 896 -10.64 15.19 21.18
CA ASP A 896 -9.69 14.38 21.98
C ASP A 896 -9.24 13.10 21.25
N GLN A 897 -10.15 12.43 20.54
CA GLN A 897 -9.86 11.17 19.85
C GLN A 897 -9.11 11.39 18.53
N SER A 898 -9.40 12.48 17.82
CA SER A 898 -8.65 12.86 16.62
C SER A 898 -7.22 13.27 16.96
N ASN A 899 -7.00 13.94 18.11
CA ASN A 899 -5.66 14.21 18.64
C ASN A 899 -4.92 12.92 19.00
N LEU A 900 -5.59 11.92 19.57
CA LEU A 900 -4.99 10.59 19.78
C LEU A 900 -4.65 9.90 18.45
N TYR A 901 -5.52 9.99 17.45
CA TYR A 901 -5.25 9.45 16.12
C TYR A 901 -4.01 10.11 15.48
N LEU A 902 -3.88 11.43 15.60
CA LEU A 902 -2.70 12.17 15.16
C LEU A 902 -1.45 11.73 15.96
N ALA A 903 -1.53 11.69 17.29
CA ALA A 903 -0.43 11.26 18.17
C ALA A 903 0.08 9.85 17.83
N THR A 904 -0.83 8.90 17.63
CA THR A 904 -0.48 7.52 17.28
C THR A 904 0.13 7.42 15.87
N SER A 905 -0.28 8.29 14.95
CA SER A 905 0.27 8.36 13.59
C SER A 905 1.74 8.77 13.53
N LEU A 906 2.24 9.51 14.53
CA LEU A 906 3.67 9.89 14.65
C LEU A 906 4.60 8.66 14.79
N PHE A 907 4.08 7.53 15.30
CA PHE A 907 4.86 6.30 15.51
C PHE A 907 4.64 5.25 14.42
N ASN A 908 3.75 5.52 13.45
CA ASN A 908 3.33 4.53 12.46
C ASN A 908 4.53 4.05 11.62
N LYS A 909 4.60 2.74 11.33
CA LYS A 909 5.70 2.14 10.55
C LYS A 909 5.81 2.70 9.12
N GLU A 910 4.68 3.08 8.51
CA GLU A 910 4.62 3.55 7.13
C GLU A 910 5.07 5.01 7.01
N LYS A 911 6.05 5.28 6.15
CA LYS A 911 6.58 6.64 5.94
C LYS A 911 5.52 7.61 5.39
N GLU A 912 4.62 7.12 4.53
CA GLU A 912 3.51 7.91 3.96
C GLU A 912 2.58 8.46 5.07
N VAL A 913 2.25 7.64 6.08
CA VAL A 913 1.39 8.06 7.20
C VAL A 913 2.08 9.14 8.03
N ARG A 914 3.37 8.98 8.33
CA ARG A 914 4.15 9.98 9.07
C ARG A 914 4.30 11.29 8.31
N ALA A 915 4.51 11.23 6.99
CA ALA A 915 4.57 12.42 6.14
C ALA A 915 3.22 13.16 6.15
N MET A 916 2.10 12.45 6.04
CA MET A 916 0.78 13.09 6.13
C MET A 916 0.52 13.70 7.53
N ALA A 917 1.03 13.09 8.61
CA ALA A 917 0.94 13.68 9.94
C ALA A 917 1.73 14.99 10.06
N VAL A 918 2.88 15.11 9.37
CA VAL A 918 3.63 16.38 9.26
C VAL A 918 2.74 17.44 8.59
N GLU A 919 2.16 17.14 7.43
CA GLU A 919 1.28 18.09 6.71
C GLU A 919 0.12 18.57 7.59
N VAL A 920 -0.53 17.65 8.31
CA VAL A 920 -1.62 18.00 9.24
C VAL A 920 -1.15 18.92 10.36
N ILE A 921 0.01 18.64 10.97
CA ILE A 921 0.56 19.49 12.03
C ILE A 921 0.89 20.89 11.49
N LEU A 922 1.55 20.98 10.33
CA LEU A 922 1.90 22.26 9.72
C LEU A 922 0.66 23.08 9.36
N ALA A 923 -0.32 22.48 8.69
CA ALA A 923 -1.58 23.15 8.34
C ALA A 923 -2.34 23.62 9.59
N ALA A 924 -2.49 22.75 10.59
CA ALA A 924 -3.22 23.06 11.81
C ALA A 924 -2.52 24.14 12.68
N ILE A 925 -1.18 24.23 12.64
CA ILE A 925 -0.45 25.32 13.29
C ILE A 925 -0.67 26.63 12.53
N ASN A 926 -0.55 26.63 11.20
CA ASN A 926 -0.77 27.82 10.37
C ASN A 926 -2.17 28.41 10.60
N GLU A 927 -3.16 27.54 10.72
CA GLU A 927 -4.58 27.87 10.92
C GLU A 927 -4.97 28.06 12.41
N ASN A 928 -4.01 28.07 13.34
CA ASN A 928 -4.24 28.25 14.78
C ASN A 928 -5.21 27.23 15.42
N ARG A 929 -5.37 26.04 14.84
CA ARG A 929 -6.34 25.02 15.26
C ARG A 929 -5.75 23.71 15.81
N LEU A 930 -4.43 23.62 15.96
CA LEU A 930 -3.79 22.49 16.63
C LEU A 930 -3.84 22.62 18.16
N ASP A 931 -4.61 21.77 18.83
CA ASP A 931 -4.59 21.71 20.29
C ASP A 931 -3.31 21.02 20.79
N THR A 932 -2.27 21.83 21.05
CA THR A 932 -0.97 21.38 21.56
C THR A 932 -1.08 20.71 22.94
N THR A 933 -2.12 21.02 23.72
CA THR A 933 -2.34 20.43 25.04
C THR A 933 -2.91 19.02 24.92
N ALA A 934 -3.99 18.84 24.14
CA ALA A 934 -4.59 17.54 23.91
C ALA A 934 -3.61 16.59 23.21
N LEU A 935 -2.98 17.05 22.12
CA LEU A 935 -1.98 16.26 21.41
C LEU A 935 -0.78 15.91 22.30
N GLY A 936 -0.30 16.87 23.09
CA GLY A 936 0.84 16.69 23.99
C GLY A 936 0.58 15.65 25.08
N LYS A 937 -0.62 15.66 25.67
CA LYS A 937 -1.04 14.66 26.66
C LYS A 937 -0.99 13.24 26.09
N HIS A 938 -1.57 13.04 24.90
CA HIS A 938 -1.54 11.74 24.21
C HIS A 938 -0.12 11.33 23.85
N LEU A 939 0.68 12.24 23.31
CA LEU A 939 2.08 11.99 22.98
C LEU A 939 2.90 11.56 24.20
N GLY A 940 2.77 12.26 25.33
CA GLY A 940 3.43 11.90 26.60
C GLY A 940 3.06 10.49 27.08
N MET A 941 1.77 10.14 27.00
CA MET A 941 1.30 8.79 27.33
C MET A 941 1.89 7.72 26.40
N LEU A 942 1.93 7.96 25.08
CA LEU A 942 2.50 7.00 24.12
C LEU A 942 4.01 6.80 24.32
N LEU A 943 4.75 7.89 24.58
CA LEU A 943 6.18 7.86 24.89
C LEU A 943 6.49 7.04 26.16
N SER A 944 5.57 7.05 27.13
CA SER A 944 5.71 6.41 28.43
C SER A 944 5.57 4.89 28.41
N ASN A 945 4.78 4.36 27.47
CA ASN A 945 4.23 3.01 27.57
C ASN A 945 4.61 2.11 26.38
N GLY A 946 5.72 2.40 25.68
CA GLY A 946 6.26 1.47 24.68
C GLY A 946 5.43 1.30 23.40
N TYR A 947 4.43 2.16 23.14
CA TYR A 947 3.52 2.06 21.99
C TYR A 947 4.23 1.87 20.63
N GLY A 948 5.38 2.54 20.43
CA GLY A 948 6.17 2.37 19.22
C GLY A 948 7.57 2.97 19.27
N PRO A 949 8.37 2.77 18.20
CA PRO A 949 9.71 3.30 18.12
C PRO A 949 9.74 4.83 18.16
N ILE A 950 10.29 5.41 19.21
CA ILE A 950 10.42 6.87 19.39
C ILE A 950 11.16 7.54 18.24
N GLY A 951 12.09 6.83 17.58
CA GLY A 951 12.81 7.33 16.41
C GLY A 951 11.87 7.82 15.29
N ARG A 952 10.73 7.15 15.10
CA ARG A 952 9.71 7.54 14.10
C ARG A 952 9.01 8.84 14.46
N CYS A 953 8.68 9.02 15.74
CA CYS A 953 8.12 10.27 16.25
C CYS A 953 9.12 11.42 16.13
N VAL A 954 10.40 11.16 16.41
CA VAL A 954 11.49 12.13 16.26
C VAL A 954 11.61 12.60 14.81
N GLU A 955 11.50 11.70 13.82
CA GLU A 955 11.49 12.08 12.39
C GLU A 955 10.35 13.05 12.03
N VAL A 956 9.18 12.93 12.65
CA VAL A 956 8.06 13.86 12.44
C VAL A 956 8.35 15.21 13.08
N LEU A 957 8.77 15.22 14.35
CA LEU A 957 9.12 16.46 15.06
C LEU A 957 10.25 17.23 14.36
N GLU A 958 11.22 16.52 13.80
CA GLU A 958 12.32 17.10 13.02
C GLU A 958 11.83 17.86 11.79
N GLN A 959 10.83 17.32 11.07
CA GLN A 959 10.26 17.95 9.87
C GLN A 959 9.32 19.12 10.19
N CYS A 960 8.75 19.17 11.40
CA CYS A 960 7.88 20.27 11.81
C CYS A 960 8.65 21.48 12.39
N ARG A 961 9.94 21.30 12.72
CA ARG A 961 10.78 22.33 13.33
C ARG A 961 11.40 23.23 12.27
N ASP A 962 11.77 24.46 12.67
CA ASP A 962 12.52 25.42 11.85
C ASP A 962 11.76 25.90 10.60
N ILE A 963 10.43 25.72 10.59
CA ILE A 963 9.52 26.26 9.57
C ILE A 963 9.25 27.75 9.81
N SER A 964 8.89 28.13 11.05
CA SER A 964 8.79 29.51 11.51
C SER A 964 8.80 29.56 13.04
N SER A 965 8.96 30.76 13.63
CA SER A 965 8.88 30.94 15.09
C SER A 965 7.53 30.46 15.65
N LYS A 966 6.43 30.67 14.92
CA LYS A 966 5.11 30.12 15.26
C LYS A 966 5.12 28.60 15.40
N HIS A 967 5.73 27.88 14.44
CA HIS A 967 5.82 26.42 14.49
C HIS A 967 6.71 25.94 15.64
N ASN A 968 7.88 26.57 15.81
CA ASN A 968 8.78 26.27 16.91
C ASN A 968 8.10 26.47 18.27
N ASN A 969 7.35 27.57 18.42
CA ASN A 969 6.60 27.87 19.63
C ASN A 969 5.47 26.85 19.89
N ALA A 970 4.73 26.44 18.84
CA ALA A 970 3.72 25.38 18.96
C ALA A 970 4.32 24.03 19.39
N LEU A 971 5.46 23.66 18.81
CA LEU A 971 6.19 22.44 19.18
C LEU A 971 6.74 22.51 20.61
N LEU A 972 7.18 23.67 21.09
CA LEU A 972 7.56 23.85 22.49
C LEU A 972 6.38 23.60 23.43
N GLN A 973 5.22 24.22 23.16
CA GLN A 973 4.01 24.00 23.96
C GLN A 973 3.59 22.53 23.97
N LEU A 974 3.66 21.87 22.80
CA LEU A 974 3.39 20.44 22.66
C LEU A 974 4.34 19.59 23.52
N LEU A 975 5.65 19.85 23.43
CA LEU A 975 6.67 19.10 24.15
C LEU A 975 6.65 19.36 25.66
N ASP A 976 6.33 20.59 26.10
CA ASP A 976 6.11 20.90 27.51
C ASP A 976 5.05 19.96 28.10
N VAL A 977 3.90 19.86 27.44
CA VAL A 977 2.79 19.02 27.90
C VAL A 977 3.14 17.52 27.80
N ALA A 978 3.81 17.10 26.72
CA ALA A 978 4.22 15.71 26.54
C ALA A 978 5.23 15.26 27.61
N LEU A 979 6.19 16.12 27.98
CA LEU A 979 7.16 15.84 29.02
C LEU A 979 6.50 15.80 30.41
N VAL A 980 5.54 16.68 30.70
CA VAL A 980 4.76 16.63 31.95
C VAL A 980 4.00 15.30 32.10
N HIS A 981 3.47 14.76 31.00
CA HIS A 981 2.76 13.48 31.00
C HIS A 981 3.66 12.27 30.75
N TYR A 982 4.97 12.45 30.64
CA TYR A 982 5.92 11.36 30.46
C TYR A 982 6.21 10.67 31.79
N ASN A 983 5.93 9.37 31.86
CA ASN A 983 6.28 8.51 32.99
C ASN A 983 7.73 8.05 32.86
N ILE A 984 8.55 8.44 33.83
CA ILE A 984 9.98 8.12 33.85
C ILE A 984 10.17 6.70 34.36
N VAL A 985 10.82 5.87 33.55
CA VAL A 985 11.16 4.49 33.86
C VAL A 985 12.65 4.34 34.18
N GLU A 986 13.08 3.19 34.69
CA GLU A 986 14.49 3.00 35.10
C GLU A 986 15.47 3.10 33.92
N LYS A 987 15.09 2.54 32.76
CA LYS A 987 15.92 2.53 31.55
C LYS A 987 15.37 3.51 30.52
N MET A 988 16.22 4.47 30.10
CA MET A 988 15.86 5.44 29.08
C MET A 988 15.46 4.74 27.76
N PRO A 989 14.29 5.05 27.19
CA PRO A 989 13.89 4.52 25.89
C PRO A 989 14.85 4.94 24.76
N THR A 990 15.06 4.07 23.79
CA THR A 990 15.89 4.35 22.60
C THR A 990 15.39 5.60 21.88
N ASN A 991 16.29 6.49 21.49
CA ASN A 991 16.01 7.79 20.86
C ASN A 991 15.30 8.85 21.72
N PHE A 992 14.91 8.57 22.97
CA PHE A 992 14.29 9.60 23.84
C PHE A 992 15.18 10.82 24.05
N LYS A 993 16.50 10.63 24.11
CA LYS A 993 17.47 11.73 24.18
C LYS A 993 17.30 12.78 23.08
N LYS A 994 16.92 12.37 21.86
CA LYS A 994 16.71 13.29 20.74
C LYS A 994 15.54 14.25 20.98
N ILE A 995 14.48 13.81 21.66
CA ILE A 995 13.36 14.68 22.06
C ILE A 995 13.87 15.81 22.96
N ILE A 996 14.74 15.49 23.93
CA ILE A 996 15.35 16.48 24.82
C ILE A 996 16.33 17.40 24.07
N GLU A 997 17.07 16.87 23.10
CA GLU A 997 17.94 17.68 22.22
C GLU A 997 17.13 18.68 21.38
N TYR A 998 15.98 18.26 20.82
CA TYR A 998 15.09 19.15 20.08
C TYR A 998 14.38 20.17 20.99
N TYR A 999 13.97 19.75 22.18
CA TYR A 999 13.42 20.66 23.18
C TYR A 999 14.40 21.77 23.55
N TYR A 1000 15.65 21.40 23.86
CA TYR A 1000 16.72 22.35 24.13
C TYR A 1000 17.00 23.28 22.95
N ASP A 1001 17.02 22.76 21.72
CA ASP A 1001 17.23 23.57 20.53
C ASP A 1001 16.12 24.62 20.34
N LEU A 1002 14.87 24.17 20.38
CA LEU A 1002 13.69 25.04 20.28
C LEU A 1002 13.68 26.13 21.37
N MET A 1003 14.03 25.76 22.60
CA MET A 1003 14.14 26.70 23.71
C MET A 1003 15.11 27.85 23.43
N ASN A 1004 16.29 27.53 22.88
CA ASN A 1004 17.30 28.54 22.56
C ASN A 1004 16.84 29.46 21.42
N LYS A 1005 16.22 28.89 20.37
CA LYS A 1005 15.72 29.64 19.21
C LYS A 1005 14.61 30.62 19.58
N GLU A 1006 13.69 30.19 20.44
CA GLU A 1006 12.54 31.01 20.87
C GLU A 1006 12.81 31.84 22.13
N GLN A 1007 14.04 31.81 22.67
CA GLN A 1007 14.42 32.43 23.94
C GLN A 1007 13.41 32.09 25.06
N TYR A 1008 12.98 30.83 25.08
CA TYR A 1008 11.88 30.36 25.91
C TYR A 1008 12.37 29.96 27.30
N ASN A 1009 11.71 30.50 28.32
CA ASN A 1009 11.89 30.06 29.70
C ASN A 1009 10.82 29.01 30.02
N PHE A 1010 11.24 27.80 30.40
CA PHE A 1010 10.29 26.73 30.68
C PHE A 1010 9.50 26.97 31.97
N PRO A 1011 8.24 26.48 32.08
CA PRO A 1011 7.41 26.67 33.26
C PRO A 1011 7.94 25.95 34.51
N GLU A 1012 7.67 26.49 35.71
CA GLU A 1012 8.11 25.92 36.99
C GLU A 1012 7.69 24.44 37.18
N GLY A 1013 6.49 24.07 36.69
CA GLY A 1013 6.00 22.68 36.72
C GLY A 1013 6.89 21.71 35.95
N LEU A 1014 7.56 22.16 34.88
CA LEU A 1014 8.47 21.34 34.09
C LEU A 1014 9.83 21.17 34.78
N GLN A 1015 10.22 22.09 35.67
CA GLN A 1015 11.48 21.99 36.42
C GLN A 1015 11.56 20.71 37.25
N GLN A 1016 10.45 20.28 37.84
CA GLN A 1016 10.38 19.02 38.59
C GLN A 1016 10.59 17.79 37.69
N VAL A 1017 10.01 17.81 36.47
CA VAL A 1017 10.14 16.73 35.49
C VAL A 1017 11.57 16.64 34.99
N LEU A 1018 12.17 17.76 34.58
CA LEU A 1018 13.57 17.86 34.20
C LEU A 1018 14.51 17.46 35.34
N GLY A 1019 14.10 17.72 36.59
CA GLY A 1019 14.66 17.16 37.84
C GLY A 1019 14.80 15.65 37.79
N LYS A 1020 13.66 14.98 37.64
CA LYS A 1020 13.57 13.52 37.65
C LYS A 1020 14.31 12.86 36.48
N LEU A 1021 14.38 13.51 35.32
CA LEU A 1021 15.11 12.99 34.15
C LEU A 1021 16.63 12.87 34.36
N GLU A 1022 17.20 13.47 35.41
CA GLU A 1022 18.63 13.33 35.75
C GLU A 1022 19.03 11.92 36.17
N ILE A 1023 18.06 11.03 36.44
CA ILE A 1023 18.30 9.59 36.60
C ILE A 1023 19.02 9.01 35.37
N TYR A 1024 18.74 9.56 34.18
CA TYR A 1024 19.42 9.19 32.95
C TYR A 1024 20.74 9.96 32.83
N LYS A 1025 21.85 9.31 33.22
CA LYS A 1025 23.21 9.88 33.17
C LYS A 1025 23.56 10.55 31.83
N SER A 1026 23.10 10.00 30.71
CA SER A 1026 23.33 10.53 29.36
C SER A 1026 22.62 11.86 29.06
N LEU A 1027 21.62 12.25 29.85
CA LEU A 1027 20.88 13.51 29.73
C LEU A 1027 21.40 14.61 30.65
N GLN A 1028 22.10 14.27 31.74
CA GLN A 1028 22.60 15.26 32.70
C GLN A 1028 23.35 16.45 32.05
N PRO A 1029 24.22 16.25 31.03
CA PRO A 1029 24.89 17.38 30.39
C PRO A 1029 23.93 18.36 29.71
N ILE A 1030 22.90 17.88 29.03
CA ILE A 1030 21.94 18.74 28.33
C ILE A 1030 20.91 19.34 29.29
N LEU A 1031 20.47 18.59 30.30
CA LEU A 1031 19.58 19.10 31.35
C LEU A 1031 20.22 20.25 32.14
N LYS A 1032 21.53 20.17 32.40
CA LYS A 1032 22.29 21.27 33.00
C LYS A 1032 22.34 22.51 32.11
N LYS A 1033 22.37 22.34 30.78
CA LYS A 1033 22.30 23.45 29.83
C LYS A 1033 20.90 24.06 29.80
N ILE A 1034 19.84 23.24 29.79
CA ILE A 1034 18.45 23.71 29.83
C ILE A 1034 18.19 24.58 31.07
N ARG A 1035 18.70 24.18 32.24
CA ARG A 1035 18.48 24.92 33.50
C ARG A 1035 19.33 26.19 33.68
N LYS A 1036 20.32 26.41 32.82
CA LYS A 1036 21.16 27.61 32.83
C LYS A 1036 20.54 28.66 31.93
#